data_AF-A0A973TQC4-F1
#
_entry.id   AF-A0A973TQC4-F1
#
_cell.length_a   1.000
_cell.length_b   1.000
_cell.length_c   1.000
_cell.angle_alpha   90.00
_cell.angle_beta   90.00
_cell.angle_gamma   90.00
#
_symmetry.space_group_name_H-M   'P 1'
#
loop_
_entity.id
_entity.type
_entity.pdbx_description
1 polymer ?
#
loop_
_entity_poly.entity_id
_entity_poly.type
_entity_poly.pdbx_seq_one_letter_code
_entity_poly.pdbx_strand_id
1 'polypeptide(L)'
;MRVLRLSCAIALVSAGALGYQLLLVRWLAIAHWHPLAVVIISLALLGHGASGSALSVAGQRAVARFDTLFPAAAIAFAACAILVLPVAAAIPFNGLELAWNPRQLGWFALLYLVLSLPFFFAACCFGLAFARFGSEIPRLYGADLLGAGAGAVVALVLLRWLPVERAVVTVATLGLAAAIVVLPRRRAVWLGVPLAALAFVASLHPPTPPVNEFKALAKALLIRDARVVASRQGAYGWLAVLDSPRVPLRHAPGLSLSNLQEPPRQLGVFLDGDAAGVMVDRRDPEALAYLQRSTSALPYVVEARGRVAVLGAGAGVDVAQALEAGATHVDAVERDMRIVDLVRHTYAPFAAQLYDDPRVRIHRADARAFLRADRERHDLIVFAQGASFAAGNAGVQAVAEDYGATVEALRDARDRLAEGGVVAITGWDKAPPRDALKVFATAVEAWRDADADPAASIAMLRNWDAWTLVAKRGAFTPNDIARIRAFADAQGFDLVHVPGIRANDANRIHVLPRDDAFLGAQALLSTRNATFLRDYKFDIAPARDDRPYFANFFRWSTLPELWRLRAQGAAVLLDSGYLLLVAALVQAIPLGAALVLLPLLALPRASGVSRWRAGVYFVALGLGFLFIEIACLSRLALLVGHPLLAFGAGLAGFLAFAGLGSTWAQAWIARSRDPMPRMARLAVLAIAFGVMWHLFAFPLALSIGAAWPPWLRAGLALLTIAPVAFAMGLPFPLGLARLAREAPAFVPWAWGLNGCASVVAAIAALLVALHVGLVATLAIALVVYAIGAWTWRQ
;
A
#
# COMPACT_ATOMS: atom_id res chain seq x y z
N MET A 1 39.33 -16.04 -3.03
CA MET A 1 38.08 -15.97 -3.83
C MET A 1 38.12 -14.73 -4.72
N ARG A 2 37.77 -14.82 -6.02
CA ARG A 2 37.73 -13.62 -6.89
C ARG A 2 36.57 -12.72 -6.46
N VAL A 3 36.80 -11.42 -6.28
CA VAL A 3 35.79 -10.42 -5.85
C VAL A 3 34.51 -10.51 -6.68
N LEU A 4 34.62 -10.77 -8.00
CA LEU A 4 33.48 -10.97 -8.89
C LEU A 4 32.54 -12.13 -8.47
N ARG A 5 33.10 -13.27 -8.03
CA ARG A 5 32.28 -14.40 -7.56
C ARG A 5 31.53 -14.06 -6.29
N LEU A 6 32.18 -13.33 -5.38
CA LEU A 6 31.54 -12.86 -4.15
C LEU A 6 30.43 -11.85 -4.44
N SER A 7 30.67 -10.88 -5.32
CA SER A 7 29.63 -9.93 -5.75
C SER A 7 28.43 -10.65 -6.36
N CYS A 8 28.64 -11.68 -7.18
CA CYS A 8 27.56 -12.50 -7.73
C CYS A 8 26.79 -13.26 -6.64
N ALA A 9 27.50 -13.88 -5.68
CA ALA A 9 26.85 -14.57 -4.57
C ALA A 9 26.04 -13.63 -3.68
N ILE A 10 26.57 -12.44 -3.37
CA ILE A 10 25.84 -11.40 -2.61
C ILE A 10 24.60 -10.96 -3.39
N ALA A 11 24.72 -10.69 -4.69
CA ALA A 11 23.59 -10.30 -5.51
C ALA A 11 22.50 -11.38 -5.54
N LEU A 12 22.86 -12.67 -5.57
CA LEU A 12 21.91 -13.78 -5.51
C LEU A 12 21.21 -13.89 -4.14
N VAL A 13 21.93 -13.83 -3.02
CA VAL A 13 21.30 -13.84 -1.68
C VAL A 13 20.39 -12.63 -1.52
N SER A 14 20.81 -11.45 -1.99
CA SER A 14 20.03 -10.23 -1.90
C SER A 14 18.79 -10.25 -2.79
N ALA A 15 18.91 -10.76 -4.02
CA ALA A 15 17.77 -11.02 -4.89
C ALA A 15 16.77 -12.00 -4.23
N GLY A 16 17.29 -13.04 -3.58
CA GLY A 16 16.53 -13.98 -2.77
C GLY A 16 15.79 -13.29 -1.62
N ALA A 17 16.50 -12.53 -0.80
CA ALA A 17 15.96 -11.88 0.38
C ALA A 17 14.88 -10.84 0.02
N LEU A 18 15.16 -9.92 -0.90
CA LEU A 18 14.18 -8.90 -1.27
C LEU A 18 13.00 -9.47 -2.06
N GLY A 19 13.26 -10.42 -2.97
CA GLY A 19 12.17 -11.11 -3.67
C GLY A 19 11.27 -11.86 -2.68
N TYR A 20 11.85 -12.53 -1.68
CA TYR A 20 11.12 -13.18 -0.60
C TYR A 20 10.31 -12.18 0.22
N GLN A 21 10.88 -11.02 0.56
CA GLN A 21 10.19 -9.93 1.26
C GLN A 21 8.91 -9.50 0.53
N LEU A 22 8.99 -9.27 -0.78
CA LEU A 22 7.84 -8.84 -1.59
C LEU A 22 6.77 -9.93 -1.72
N LEU A 23 7.19 -11.18 -1.86
CA LEU A 23 6.26 -12.30 -1.91
C LEU A 23 5.60 -12.55 -0.55
N LEU A 24 6.31 -12.32 0.55
CA LEU A 24 5.77 -12.38 1.90
C LEU A 24 4.71 -11.30 2.12
N VAL A 25 4.87 -10.10 1.53
CA VAL A 25 3.83 -9.04 1.54
C VAL A 25 2.54 -9.57 0.96
N ARG A 26 2.61 -10.27 -0.17
CA ARG A 26 1.44 -10.87 -0.81
C ARG A 26 0.89 -12.06 -0.01
N TRP A 27 1.76 -12.89 0.55
CA TRP A 27 1.36 -14.04 1.37
C TRP A 27 0.60 -13.58 2.63
N LEU A 28 1.11 -12.57 3.36
CA LEU A 28 0.42 -11.99 4.52
C LEU A 28 -0.83 -11.18 4.13
N ALA A 29 -0.85 -10.53 2.97
CA ALA A 29 -2.05 -9.86 2.49
C ALA A 29 -3.21 -10.84 2.27
N ILE A 30 -2.94 -12.07 1.81
CA ILE A 30 -3.93 -13.14 1.68
C ILE A 30 -4.26 -13.72 3.07
N ALA A 31 -3.24 -14.02 3.87
CA ALA A 31 -3.43 -14.68 5.16
C ALA A 31 -4.09 -13.80 6.23
N HIS A 32 -3.84 -12.50 6.19
CA HIS A 32 -4.34 -11.47 7.09
C HIS A 32 -4.80 -10.27 6.27
N TRP A 33 -4.22 -9.07 6.40
CA TRP A 33 -4.63 -7.89 5.61
C TRP A 33 -3.45 -7.01 5.21
N HIS A 34 -3.72 -6.06 4.31
CA HIS A 34 -2.72 -5.19 3.69
C HIS A 34 -1.81 -4.40 4.67
N PRO A 35 -2.25 -3.90 5.84
CA PRO A 35 -1.38 -3.15 6.76
C PRO A 35 -0.14 -3.91 7.25
N LEU A 36 -0.20 -5.26 7.31
CA LEU A 36 0.95 -6.07 7.68
C LEU A 36 2.08 -6.02 6.63
N ALA A 37 1.80 -5.54 5.42
CA ALA A 37 2.80 -5.30 4.38
C ALA A 37 3.92 -4.36 4.87
N VAL A 38 3.56 -3.31 5.60
CA VAL A 38 4.52 -2.31 6.14
C VAL A 38 5.40 -2.94 7.22
N VAL A 39 4.81 -3.82 8.02
CA VAL A 39 5.49 -4.57 9.09
C VAL A 39 6.59 -5.47 8.50
N ILE A 40 6.43 -5.96 7.28
CA ILE A 40 7.42 -6.84 6.63
C ILE A 40 8.76 -6.12 6.35
N ILE A 41 8.71 -4.86 5.93
CA ILE A 41 9.95 -4.08 5.73
C ILE A 41 10.69 -3.96 7.07
N SER A 42 9.95 -3.63 8.13
CA SER A 42 10.47 -3.48 9.48
C SER A 42 11.08 -4.80 10.04
N LEU A 43 10.40 -5.94 9.89
CA LEU A 43 10.93 -7.24 10.36
C LEU A 43 12.12 -7.77 9.54
N ALA A 44 12.18 -7.46 8.24
CA ALA A 44 13.32 -7.82 7.41
C ALA A 44 14.58 -7.09 7.90
N LEU A 45 14.42 -5.79 8.16
CA LEU A 45 15.47 -4.95 8.73
C LEU A 45 15.84 -5.33 10.17
N LEU A 46 14.92 -5.92 10.94
CA LEU A 46 15.22 -6.44 12.28
C LEU A 46 16.18 -7.62 12.18
N GLY A 47 15.92 -8.54 11.25
CA GLY A 47 16.85 -9.62 10.93
C GLY A 47 18.22 -9.09 10.51
N HIS A 48 18.26 -8.04 9.68
CA HIS A 48 19.51 -7.40 9.26
C HIS A 48 20.28 -6.78 10.42
N GLY A 49 19.58 -6.05 11.31
CA GLY A 49 20.16 -5.44 12.50
C GLY A 49 20.71 -6.47 13.48
N ALA A 50 19.92 -7.51 13.79
CA ALA A 50 20.31 -8.59 14.69
C ALA A 50 21.55 -9.35 14.19
N SER A 51 21.65 -9.55 12.87
CA SER A 51 22.81 -10.16 12.23
C SER A 51 24.09 -9.34 12.41
N GLY A 52 24.01 -8.01 12.26
CA GLY A 52 25.12 -7.09 12.54
C GLY A 52 25.63 -7.21 13.98
N SER A 53 24.72 -7.31 14.96
CA SER A 53 25.08 -7.49 16.37
C SER A 53 25.69 -8.85 16.66
N ALA A 54 25.11 -9.94 16.14
CA ALA A 54 25.67 -11.29 16.28
C ALA A 54 27.09 -11.39 15.69
N LEU A 55 27.33 -10.82 14.51
CA LEU A 55 28.65 -10.79 13.88
C LEU A 55 29.63 -9.88 14.61
N SER A 56 29.18 -8.77 15.20
CA SER A 56 30.02 -7.89 16.02
C SER A 56 30.55 -8.64 17.24
N VAL A 57 29.69 -9.41 17.92
CA VAL A 57 30.07 -10.23 19.09
C VAL A 57 30.98 -11.38 18.69
N ALA A 58 30.69 -12.06 17.58
CA ALA A 58 31.53 -13.14 17.07
C ALA A 58 32.91 -12.62 16.59
N GLY A 59 32.98 -11.35 16.19
CA GLY A 59 34.20 -10.63 15.88
C GLY A 59 35.08 -11.35 14.84
N GLN A 60 36.40 -11.37 15.09
CA GLN A 60 37.35 -11.96 14.15
C GLN A 60 37.18 -13.49 13.98
N ARG A 61 36.56 -14.20 14.93
CA ARG A 61 36.32 -15.65 14.81
C ARG A 61 35.37 -15.96 13.65
N ALA A 62 34.38 -15.11 13.42
CA ALA A 62 33.45 -15.24 12.29
C ALA A 62 34.16 -14.98 10.96
N VAL A 63 34.99 -13.94 10.90
CA VAL A 63 35.78 -13.58 9.71
C VAL A 63 36.79 -14.68 9.36
N ALA A 64 37.42 -15.31 10.36
CA ALA A 64 38.35 -16.42 10.15
C ALA A 64 37.67 -17.67 9.56
N ARG A 65 36.37 -17.86 9.82
CA ARG A 65 35.56 -18.97 9.32
C ARG A 65 34.68 -18.58 8.13
N PHE A 66 35.07 -17.53 7.38
CA PHE A 66 34.28 -17.02 6.26
C PHE A 66 33.87 -18.10 5.25
N ASP A 67 34.82 -18.96 4.84
CA ASP A 67 34.59 -19.99 3.81
C ASP A 67 33.60 -21.09 4.23
N THR A 68 33.30 -21.21 5.53
CA THR A 68 32.27 -22.14 6.05
C THR A 68 30.99 -21.43 6.43
N LEU A 69 31.10 -20.27 7.10
CA LEU A 69 29.93 -19.53 7.60
C LEU A 69 29.12 -18.87 6.49
N PHE A 70 29.76 -18.35 5.42
CA PHE A 70 29.02 -17.71 4.33
C PHE A 70 28.11 -18.72 3.60
N PRO A 71 28.59 -19.88 3.10
CA PRO A 71 27.71 -20.87 2.48
C PRO A 71 26.66 -21.43 3.45
N ALA A 72 27.03 -21.64 4.73
CA ALA A 72 26.09 -22.12 5.75
C ALA A 72 24.95 -21.12 5.98
N ALA A 73 25.25 -19.82 6.07
CA ALA A 73 24.24 -18.78 6.20
C ALA A 73 23.33 -18.69 4.97
N ALA A 74 23.89 -18.80 3.76
CA ALA A 74 23.09 -18.80 2.53
C ALA A 74 22.15 -20.02 2.41
N ILE A 75 22.60 -21.21 2.86
CA ILE A 75 21.76 -22.41 2.96
C ILE A 75 20.69 -22.25 4.05
N ALA A 76 21.07 -21.72 5.21
CA ALA A 76 20.15 -21.47 6.32
C ALA A 76 19.07 -20.46 5.92
N PHE A 77 19.40 -19.42 5.15
CA PHE A 77 18.42 -18.51 4.57
C PHE A 77 17.38 -19.27 3.74
N ALA A 78 17.81 -20.09 2.78
CA ALA A 78 16.91 -20.84 1.91
C ALA A 78 16.01 -21.81 2.70
N ALA A 79 16.58 -22.53 3.67
CA ALA A 79 15.83 -23.45 4.52
C ALA A 79 14.82 -22.71 5.42
N CYS A 80 15.26 -21.66 6.12
CA CYS A 80 14.40 -20.87 6.98
C CYS A 80 13.28 -20.18 6.21
N ALA A 81 13.55 -19.61 5.03
CA ALA A 81 12.54 -18.96 4.19
C ALA A 81 11.33 -19.88 3.87
N ILE A 82 11.56 -21.20 3.80
CA ILE A 82 10.50 -22.18 3.55
C ILE A 82 9.86 -22.64 4.87
N LEU A 83 10.68 -22.97 5.86
CA LEU A 83 10.23 -23.58 7.12
C LEU A 83 9.48 -22.62 8.05
N VAL A 84 9.73 -21.31 7.97
CA VAL A 84 9.05 -20.34 8.85
C VAL A 84 7.60 -20.10 8.46
N LEU A 85 7.20 -20.34 7.22
CA LEU A 85 5.82 -20.12 6.75
C LEU A 85 4.77 -21.00 7.44
N PRO A 86 4.92 -22.33 7.54
CA PRO A 86 3.97 -23.15 8.29
C PRO A 86 3.96 -22.80 9.78
N VAL A 87 5.11 -22.41 10.35
CA VAL A 87 5.18 -21.94 11.75
C VAL A 87 4.39 -20.64 11.91
N ALA A 88 4.58 -19.67 11.00
CA ALA A 88 3.86 -18.42 11.00
C ALA A 88 2.34 -18.63 10.83
N ALA A 89 1.94 -19.54 9.95
CA ALA A 89 0.53 -19.93 9.75
C ALA A 89 -0.12 -20.55 11.00
N ALA A 90 0.67 -21.21 11.85
CA ALA A 90 0.20 -21.82 13.09
C ALA A 90 0.10 -20.83 14.27
N ILE A 91 0.63 -19.61 14.15
CA ILE A 91 0.54 -18.59 15.20
C ILE A 91 -0.87 -18.01 15.19
N PRO A 92 -1.64 -18.07 16.30
CA PRO A 92 -3.03 -17.61 16.37
C PRO A 92 -3.11 -16.07 16.52
N PHE A 93 -2.46 -15.34 15.62
CA PHE A 93 -2.47 -13.89 15.60
C PHE A 93 -3.71 -13.34 14.89
N ASN A 94 -4.43 -12.44 15.55
CA ASN A 94 -5.55 -11.72 14.98
C ASN A 94 -5.40 -10.21 15.26
N GLY A 95 -5.17 -9.44 14.19
CA GLY A 95 -5.00 -7.99 14.28
C GLY A 95 -6.25 -7.24 14.75
N LEU A 96 -7.46 -7.80 14.52
CA LEU A 96 -8.71 -7.17 14.96
C LEU A 96 -8.87 -7.21 16.48
N GLU A 97 -8.33 -8.24 17.14
CA GLU A 97 -8.41 -8.42 18.59
C GLU A 97 -7.41 -7.56 19.38
N LEU A 98 -6.47 -6.92 18.70
CA LEU A 98 -5.37 -6.16 19.33
C LEU A 98 -5.88 -5.07 20.30
N ALA A 99 -7.08 -4.53 20.03
CA ALA A 99 -7.70 -3.50 20.85
C ALA A 99 -8.22 -3.99 22.23
N TRP A 100 -8.44 -5.30 22.43
CA TRP A 100 -8.98 -5.82 23.69
C TRP A 100 -8.28 -7.08 24.23
N ASN A 101 -7.49 -7.79 23.42
CA ASN A 101 -6.77 -9.00 23.83
C ASN A 101 -5.25 -8.75 23.87
N PRO A 102 -4.65 -8.50 25.04
CA PRO A 102 -3.22 -8.21 25.13
C PRO A 102 -2.33 -9.40 24.74
N ARG A 103 -2.86 -10.64 24.74
CA ARG A 103 -2.11 -11.82 24.26
C ARG A 103 -1.73 -11.68 22.78
N GLN A 104 -2.53 -10.95 22.01
CA GLN A 104 -2.25 -10.69 20.59
C GLN A 104 -0.94 -9.91 20.39
N LEU A 105 -0.52 -9.07 21.35
CA LEU A 105 0.80 -8.43 21.30
C LEU A 105 1.93 -9.46 21.39
N GLY A 106 1.78 -10.48 22.25
CA GLY A 106 2.74 -11.58 22.35
C GLY A 106 2.81 -12.42 21.08
N TRP A 107 1.65 -12.78 20.51
CA TRP A 107 1.60 -13.49 19.22
C TRP A 107 2.17 -12.68 18.08
N PHE A 108 1.90 -11.37 18.06
CA PHE A 108 2.46 -10.47 17.07
C PHE A 108 3.98 -10.39 17.17
N ALA A 109 4.53 -10.28 18.38
CA ALA A 109 5.97 -10.29 18.60
C ALA A 109 6.62 -11.63 18.19
N LEU A 110 5.96 -12.75 18.47
CA LEU A 110 6.43 -14.07 18.03
C LEU A 110 6.42 -14.18 16.50
N LEU A 111 5.35 -13.76 15.84
CA LEU A 111 5.25 -13.71 14.38
C LEU A 111 6.36 -12.84 13.79
N TYR A 112 6.60 -11.68 14.38
CA TYR A 112 7.63 -10.73 14.00
C TYR A 112 9.04 -11.35 14.09
N LEU A 113 9.34 -12.08 15.17
CA LEU A 113 10.61 -12.77 15.35
C LEU A 113 10.79 -13.93 14.38
N VAL A 114 9.79 -14.80 14.23
CA VAL A 114 9.84 -15.98 13.35
C VAL A 114 10.06 -15.55 11.89
N LEU A 115 9.33 -14.54 11.42
CA LEU A 115 9.46 -14.05 10.05
C LEU A 115 10.76 -13.27 9.79
N SER A 116 11.45 -12.78 10.84
CA SER A 116 12.75 -12.10 10.70
C SER A 116 13.94 -13.07 10.47
N LEU A 117 13.78 -14.35 10.79
CA LEU A 117 14.87 -15.34 10.76
C LEU A 117 15.52 -15.54 9.38
N PRO A 118 14.79 -15.64 8.25
CA PRO A 118 15.43 -15.75 6.94
C PRO A 118 16.33 -14.53 6.67
N PHE A 119 15.83 -13.33 6.95
CA PHE A 119 16.56 -12.09 6.74
C PHE A 119 17.81 -11.96 7.61
N PHE A 120 17.80 -12.53 8.83
CA PHE A 120 18.99 -12.65 9.66
C PHE A 120 20.11 -13.42 8.95
N PHE A 121 19.80 -14.59 8.39
CA PHE A 121 20.79 -15.42 7.69
C PHE A 121 21.26 -14.81 6.37
N ALA A 122 20.35 -14.19 5.60
CA ALA A 122 20.72 -13.42 4.42
C ALA A 122 21.70 -12.29 4.78
N ALA A 123 21.38 -11.51 5.83
CA ALA A 123 22.23 -10.43 6.29
C ALA A 123 23.58 -10.90 6.88
N CYS A 124 23.66 -12.11 7.44
CA CYS A 124 24.93 -12.68 7.87
C CYS A 124 25.90 -12.80 6.69
N CYS A 125 25.42 -13.13 5.49
CA CYS A 125 26.25 -13.20 4.28
C CYS A 125 26.87 -11.84 3.95
N PHE A 126 26.07 -10.77 4.01
CA PHE A 126 26.52 -9.40 3.71
C PHE A 126 27.50 -8.90 4.78
N GLY A 127 27.14 -9.04 6.06
CA GLY A 127 27.98 -8.60 7.18
C GLY A 127 29.34 -9.31 7.21
N LEU A 128 29.38 -10.62 6.95
CA LEU A 128 30.64 -11.38 6.81
C LEU A 128 31.49 -10.88 5.64
N ALA A 129 30.87 -10.60 4.50
CA ALA A 129 31.56 -10.09 3.33
C ALA A 129 32.16 -8.70 3.56
N PHE A 130 31.40 -7.77 4.16
CA PHE A 130 31.90 -6.43 4.49
C PHE A 130 33.02 -6.46 5.53
N ALA A 131 32.91 -7.33 6.54
CA ALA A 131 33.96 -7.50 7.55
C ALA A 131 35.26 -8.10 6.98
N ARG A 132 35.17 -9.03 6.02
CA ARG A 132 36.34 -9.68 5.40
C ARG A 132 37.00 -8.82 4.30
N PHE A 133 36.21 -8.09 3.52
CA PHE A 133 36.66 -7.37 2.31
C PHE A 133 36.44 -5.85 2.43
N GLY A 134 36.99 -5.26 3.49
CA GLY A 134 36.76 -3.85 3.86
C GLY A 134 37.09 -2.81 2.78
N SER A 135 38.06 -3.08 1.90
CA SER A 135 38.46 -2.17 0.81
C SER A 135 37.47 -2.12 -0.36
N GLU A 136 36.60 -3.13 -0.48
CA GLU A 136 35.64 -3.30 -1.57
C GLU A 136 34.19 -3.10 -1.11
N ILE A 137 33.96 -2.56 0.10
CA ILE A 137 32.62 -2.38 0.68
C ILE A 137 31.66 -1.65 -0.30
N PRO A 138 32.01 -0.49 -0.89
CA PRO A 138 31.12 0.16 -1.86
C PRO A 138 30.76 -0.72 -3.06
N ARG A 139 31.70 -1.54 -3.56
CA ARG A 139 31.41 -2.47 -4.66
C ARG A 139 30.49 -3.61 -4.22
N LEU A 140 30.73 -4.19 -3.04
CA LEU A 140 29.93 -5.29 -2.51
C LEU A 140 28.51 -4.83 -2.11
N TYR A 141 28.38 -3.63 -1.55
CA TYR A 141 27.10 -3.01 -1.23
C TYR A 141 26.34 -2.61 -2.50
N GLY A 142 27.04 -2.15 -3.54
CA GLY A 142 26.44 -1.96 -4.87
C GLY A 142 25.88 -3.26 -5.45
N ALA A 143 26.59 -4.39 -5.31
CA ALA A 143 26.11 -5.70 -5.75
C ALA A 143 24.91 -6.22 -4.94
N ASP A 144 24.88 -5.94 -3.63
CA ASP A 144 23.74 -6.19 -2.75
C ASP A 144 22.51 -5.43 -3.25
N LEU A 145 22.58 -4.11 -3.39
CA LEU A 145 21.46 -3.27 -3.84
C LEU A 145 20.97 -3.61 -5.26
N LEU A 146 21.88 -3.86 -6.20
CA LEU A 146 21.52 -4.29 -7.56
C LEU A 146 20.85 -5.67 -7.56
N GLY A 147 21.37 -6.59 -6.74
CA GLY A 147 20.78 -7.92 -6.55
C GLY A 147 19.38 -7.84 -5.97
N ALA A 148 19.20 -7.05 -4.90
CA ALA A 148 17.91 -6.75 -4.29
C ALA A 148 16.92 -6.24 -5.35
N GLY A 149 17.30 -5.20 -6.11
CA GLY A 149 16.45 -4.65 -7.16
C GLY A 149 16.07 -5.65 -8.25
N ALA A 150 17.01 -6.52 -8.67
CA ALA A 150 16.70 -7.62 -9.58
C ALA A 150 15.71 -8.63 -8.96
N GLY A 151 15.89 -8.98 -7.68
CA GLY A 151 14.98 -9.82 -6.92
C GLY A 151 13.55 -9.28 -6.87
N ALA A 152 13.38 -7.96 -6.76
CA ALA A 152 12.07 -7.33 -6.82
C ALA A 152 11.37 -7.53 -8.16
N VAL A 153 12.09 -7.35 -9.27
CA VAL A 153 11.58 -7.60 -10.61
C VAL A 153 11.23 -9.09 -10.79
N VAL A 154 12.11 -9.99 -10.35
CA VAL A 154 11.88 -11.44 -10.41
C VAL A 154 10.61 -11.82 -9.65
N ALA A 155 10.41 -11.32 -8.42
CA ALA A 155 9.21 -11.58 -7.64
C ALA A 155 7.92 -11.16 -8.37
N LEU A 156 7.89 -9.96 -8.96
CA LEU A 156 6.74 -9.49 -9.74
C LEU A 156 6.48 -10.35 -10.98
N VAL A 157 7.54 -10.76 -11.69
CA VAL A 157 7.41 -11.63 -12.87
C VAL A 157 6.91 -13.03 -12.47
N LEU A 158 7.38 -13.58 -11.35
CA LEU A 158 6.93 -14.88 -10.87
C LEU A 158 5.44 -14.87 -10.51
N LEU A 159 4.93 -13.79 -9.88
CA LEU A 159 3.50 -13.65 -9.55
C LEU A 159 2.56 -13.61 -10.77
N ARG A 160 3.10 -13.39 -11.97
CA ARG A 160 2.31 -13.47 -13.21
C ARG A 160 1.96 -14.91 -13.59
N TRP A 161 2.81 -15.87 -13.24
CA TRP A 161 2.73 -17.25 -13.74
C TRP A 161 2.59 -18.29 -12.63
N LEU A 162 3.10 -17.99 -11.44
CA LEU A 162 3.09 -18.88 -10.29
C LEU A 162 2.20 -18.30 -9.19
N PRO A 163 1.50 -19.16 -8.44
CA PRO A 163 0.85 -18.74 -7.21
C PRO A 163 1.92 -18.34 -6.18
N VAL A 164 1.53 -17.50 -5.21
CA VAL A 164 2.48 -16.86 -4.27
C VAL A 164 3.31 -17.89 -3.51
N GLU A 165 2.72 -19.00 -3.08
CA GLU A 165 3.37 -20.04 -2.31
C GLU A 165 4.50 -20.74 -3.10
N ARG A 166 4.35 -20.93 -4.42
CA ARG A 166 5.41 -21.47 -5.29
C ARG A 166 6.46 -20.41 -5.61
N ALA A 167 6.04 -19.17 -5.81
CA ALA A 167 6.97 -18.07 -6.06
C ALA A 167 7.93 -17.89 -4.86
N VAL A 168 7.41 -17.99 -3.63
CA VAL A 168 8.22 -17.88 -2.40
C VAL A 168 9.32 -18.95 -2.37
N VAL A 169 8.95 -20.22 -2.59
CA VAL A 169 9.93 -21.32 -2.63
C VAL A 169 10.96 -21.09 -3.74
N THR A 170 10.52 -20.64 -4.91
CA THR A 170 11.41 -20.39 -6.07
C THR A 170 12.48 -19.36 -5.73
N VAL A 171 12.10 -18.23 -5.12
CA VAL A 171 13.06 -17.18 -4.77
C VAL A 171 13.98 -17.61 -3.62
N ALA A 172 13.49 -18.40 -2.66
CA ALA A 172 14.32 -18.94 -1.57
C ALA A 172 15.49 -19.79 -2.10
N THR A 173 15.34 -20.47 -3.25
CA THR A 173 16.42 -21.25 -3.87
C THR A 173 17.64 -20.43 -4.28
N LEU A 174 17.52 -19.11 -4.44
CA LEU A 174 18.64 -18.24 -4.77
C LEU A 174 19.73 -18.23 -3.68
N GLY A 175 19.35 -18.49 -2.42
CA GLY A 175 20.31 -18.72 -1.33
C GLY A 175 21.19 -19.95 -1.56
N LEU A 176 20.61 -21.04 -2.06
CA LEU A 176 21.35 -22.26 -2.41
C LEU A 176 22.28 -22.01 -3.59
N ALA A 177 21.81 -21.29 -4.62
CA ALA A 177 22.63 -20.89 -5.75
C ALA A 177 23.84 -20.06 -5.32
N ALA A 178 23.64 -19.10 -4.40
CA ALA A 178 24.73 -18.30 -3.84
C ALA A 178 25.76 -19.14 -3.07
N ALA A 179 25.31 -20.11 -2.28
CA ALA A 179 26.20 -21.05 -1.58
C ALA A 179 27.07 -21.83 -2.57
N ILE A 180 26.48 -22.34 -3.66
CA ILE A 180 27.18 -23.08 -4.72
C ILE A 180 28.25 -22.22 -5.41
N VAL A 181 27.97 -20.94 -5.67
CA VAL A 181 28.91 -20.00 -6.31
C VAL A 181 30.17 -19.77 -5.48
N VAL A 182 30.04 -19.79 -4.15
CA VAL A 182 31.16 -19.56 -3.20
C VAL A 182 31.90 -20.84 -2.86
N LEU A 183 31.22 -22.00 -2.84
CA LEU A 183 31.81 -23.28 -2.48
C LEU A 183 32.90 -23.74 -3.48
N PRO A 184 33.94 -24.45 -3.00
CA PRO A 184 34.89 -25.13 -3.88
C PRO A 184 34.17 -26.15 -4.78
N ARG A 185 34.60 -26.27 -6.05
CA ARG A 185 33.93 -27.08 -7.10
C ARG A 185 33.56 -28.49 -6.66
N ARG A 186 34.42 -29.17 -5.90
CA ARG A 186 34.15 -30.51 -5.36
C ARG A 186 32.97 -30.50 -4.38
N ARG A 187 32.98 -29.61 -3.38
CA ARG A 187 31.88 -29.49 -2.39
C ARG A 187 30.58 -28.98 -3.03
N ALA A 188 30.68 -28.11 -4.02
CA ALA A 188 29.53 -27.59 -4.76
C ALA A 188 28.74 -28.71 -5.46
N VAL A 189 29.40 -29.72 -6.02
CA VAL A 189 28.72 -30.87 -6.65
C VAL A 189 28.08 -31.78 -5.59
N TRP A 190 28.83 -32.13 -4.53
CA TRP A 190 28.35 -33.04 -3.47
C TRP A 190 27.19 -32.47 -2.64
N LEU A 191 27.21 -31.16 -2.37
CA LEU A 191 26.13 -30.47 -1.64
C LEU A 191 25.03 -29.95 -2.56
N GLY A 192 25.35 -29.61 -3.81
CA GLY A 192 24.40 -29.01 -4.75
C GLY A 192 23.26 -29.95 -5.14
N VAL A 193 23.55 -31.23 -5.40
CA VAL A 193 22.54 -32.24 -5.77
C VAL A 193 21.49 -32.46 -4.67
N PRO A 194 21.85 -32.76 -3.41
CA PRO A 194 20.85 -32.94 -2.35
C PRO A 194 20.09 -31.65 -2.02
N LEU A 195 20.75 -30.48 -2.08
CA LEU A 195 20.07 -29.19 -1.87
C LEU A 195 19.07 -28.88 -2.99
N ALA A 196 19.41 -29.18 -4.24
CA ALA A 196 18.49 -29.03 -5.36
C ALA A 196 17.31 -30.00 -5.26
N ALA A 197 17.55 -31.26 -4.86
CA ALA A 197 16.48 -32.23 -4.61
C ALA A 197 15.55 -31.78 -3.48
N LEU A 198 16.09 -31.26 -2.38
CA LEU A 198 15.29 -30.72 -1.28
C LEU A 198 14.45 -29.52 -1.71
N ALA A 199 15.04 -28.59 -2.47
CA ALA A 199 14.31 -27.44 -3.03
C ALA A 199 13.18 -27.88 -3.98
N PHE A 200 13.43 -28.91 -4.80
CA PHE A 200 12.42 -29.50 -5.66
C PHE A 200 11.27 -30.10 -4.83
N VAL A 201 11.58 -30.90 -3.80
CA VAL A 201 10.56 -31.48 -2.91
C VAL A 201 9.73 -30.40 -2.21
N ALA A 202 10.37 -29.35 -1.69
CA ALA A 202 9.68 -28.21 -1.07
C ALA A 202 8.75 -27.47 -2.06
N SER A 203 9.09 -27.45 -3.35
CA SER A 203 8.27 -26.83 -4.39
C SER A 203 7.01 -27.63 -4.76
N LEU A 204 6.98 -28.94 -4.45
CA LEU A 204 5.83 -29.80 -4.72
C LEU A 204 4.68 -29.56 -3.74
N HIS A 205 4.99 -29.24 -2.48
CA HIS A 205 4.02 -29.00 -1.41
C HIS A 205 4.29 -27.65 -0.71
N PRO A 206 4.13 -26.53 -1.42
CA PRO A 206 4.41 -25.22 -0.86
C PRO A 206 3.35 -24.86 0.21
N PRO A 207 3.73 -24.22 1.31
CA PRO A 207 2.80 -23.83 2.38
C PRO A 207 1.83 -22.74 1.89
N THR A 208 0.55 -23.10 1.79
CA THR A 208 -0.52 -22.19 1.35
C THR A 208 -0.87 -21.19 2.45
N PRO A 209 -1.10 -19.91 2.14
CA PRO A 209 -1.53 -18.92 3.12
C PRO A 209 -2.92 -19.26 3.68
N PRO A 210 -3.10 -19.36 5.01
CA PRO A 210 -4.42 -19.59 5.60
C PRO A 210 -5.24 -18.30 5.51
N VAL A 211 -6.38 -18.32 4.80
CA VAL A 211 -7.26 -17.14 4.71
C VAL A 211 -7.88 -16.87 6.08
N ASN A 212 -7.67 -15.66 6.61
CA ASN A 212 -8.24 -15.26 7.91
C ASN A 212 -9.76 -15.46 7.96
N GLU A 213 -10.27 -16.00 9.06
CA GLU A 213 -11.70 -16.29 9.26
C GLU A 213 -12.59 -15.03 9.23
N PHE A 214 -12.04 -13.85 9.52
CA PHE A 214 -12.79 -12.60 9.54
C PHE A 214 -12.91 -11.92 8.17
N LYS A 215 -12.23 -12.45 7.14
CA LYS A 215 -12.34 -11.95 5.77
C LYS A 215 -13.69 -12.23 5.15
N ALA A 216 -14.09 -11.38 4.20
CA ALA A 216 -15.38 -11.45 3.55
C ALA A 216 -15.61 -12.80 2.86
N LEU A 217 -14.60 -13.34 2.18
CA LEU A 217 -14.69 -14.65 1.53
C LEU A 217 -14.85 -15.79 2.53
N ALA A 218 -14.05 -15.80 3.61
CA ALA A 218 -14.12 -16.84 4.64
C ALA A 218 -15.52 -16.85 5.30
N LYS A 219 -16.06 -15.66 5.61
CA LYS A 219 -17.43 -15.50 6.11
C LYS A 219 -18.49 -15.96 5.10
N ALA A 220 -18.34 -15.60 3.82
CA ALA A 220 -19.27 -15.99 2.78
C ALA A 220 -19.32 -17.51 2.58
N LEU A 221 -18.20 -18.21 2.77
CA LEU A 221 -18.11 -19.67 2.71
C LEU A 221 -18.81 -20.39 3.88
N LEU A 222 -19.18 -19.68 4.95
CA LEU A 222 -20.02 -20.23 6.02
C LEU A 222 -21.49 -20.38 5.61
N ILE A 223 -21.91 -19.71 4.53
CA ILE A 223 -23.25 -19.86 3.98
C ILE A 223 -23.40 -21.28 3.43
N ARG A 224 -24.55 -21.92 3.72
CA ARG A 224 -24.80 -23.30 3.31
C ARG A 224 -24.70 -23.46 1.78
N ASP A 225 -23.86 -24.41 1.35
CA ASP A 225 -23.54 -24.73 -0.05
C ASP A 225 -22.83 -23.62 -0.84
N ALA A 226 -22.37 -22.55 -0.19
CA ALA A 226 -21.52 -21.55 -0.83
C ALA A 226 -20.18 -22.17 -1.22
N ARG A 227 -19.73 -21.91 -2.45
CA ARG A 227 -18.49 -22.47 -2.97
C ARG A 227 -17.80 -21.52 -3.95
N VAL A 228 -16.48 -21.57 -3.97
CA VAL A 228 -15.69 -20.89 -4.99
C VAL A 228 -15.84 -21.66 -6.30
N VAL A 229 -16.41 -21.00 -7.32
CA VAL A 229 -16.68 -21.58 -8.65
C VAL A 229 -15.63 -21.19 -9.69
N ALA A 230 -14.90 -20.09 -9.47
CA ALA A 230 -13.74 -19.74 -10.27
C ALA A 230 -12.64 -19.11 -9.40
N SER A 231 -11.40 -19.35 -9.78
CA SER A 231 -10.22 -18.79 -9.13
C SER A 231 -9.20 -18.38 -10.20
N ARG A 232 -8.59 -17.21 -10.05
CA ARG A 232 -7.53 -16.69 -10.93
C ARG A 232 -6.43 -16.05 -10.08
N GLN A 233 -5.19 -16.48 -10.32
CA GLN A 233 -4.01 -15.86 -9.71
C GLN A 233 -3.44 -14.79 -10.64
N GLY A 234 -2.60 -13.90 -10.11
CA GLY A 234 -1.90 -12.91 -10.90
C GLY A 234 -1.33 -11.77 -10.08
N ALA A 235 -0.71 -10.82 -10.78
CA ALA A 235 0.02 -9.72 -10.16
C ALA A 235 -0.85 -8.80 -9.28
N TYR A 236 -2.15 -8.67 -9.57
CA TYR A 236 -3.09 -7.87 -8.75
C TYR A 236 -3.64 -8.63 -7.54
N GLY A 237 -3.39 -9.93 -7.47
CA GLY A 237 -3.76 -10.79 -6.35
C GLY A 237 -4.64 -11.97 -6.72
N TRP A 238 -5.11 -12.65 -5.69
CA TRP A 238 -5.95 -13.83 -5.84
C TRP A 238 -7.41 -13.42 -6.02
N LEU A 239 -7.96 -13.66 -7.21
CA LEU A 239 -9.35 -13.38 -7.54
C LEU A 239 -10.17 -14.65 -7.39
N ALA A 240 -11.24 -14.59 -6.60
CA ALA A 240 -12.16 -15.70 -6.39
C ALA A 240 -13.59 -15.28 -6.72
N VAL A 241 -14.33 -16.15 -7.41
CA VAL A 241 -15.77 -16.00 -7.65
C VAL A 241 -16.51 -17.04 -6.84
N LEU A 242 -17.43 -16.58 -6.01
CA LEU A 242 -18.25 -17.42 -5.14
C LEU A 242 -19.69 -17.45 -5.64
N ASP A 243 -20.24 -18.65 -5.66
CA ASP A 243 -21.65 -18.91 -5.90
C ASP A 243 -22.30 -19.45 -4.62
N SER A 244 -23.53 -19.04 -4.35
CA SER A 244 -24.34 -19.52 -3.23
C SER A 244 -25.74 -19.85 -3.74
N PRO A 245 -25.99 -21.10 -4.19
CA PRO A 245 -27.22 -21.45 -4.89
C PRO A 245 -28.44 -21.58 -3.96
N ARG A 246 -28.25 -22.00 -2.69
CA ARG A 246 -29.36 -22.17 -1.74
C ARG A 246 -29.77 -20.86 -1.06
N VAL A 247 -28.80 -20.01 -0.75
CA VAL A 247 -29.02 -18.69 -0.13
C VAL A 247 -28.30 -17.65 -1.00
N PRO A 248 -28.97 -17.12 -2.04
CA PRO A 248 -28.35 -16.19 -2.98
C PRO A 248 -27.78 -14.97 -2.27
N LEU A 249 -26.66 -14.46 -2.78
CA LEU A 249 -26.09 -13.21 -2.30
C LEU A 249 -27.04 -12.04 -2.64
N ARG A 250 -27.14 -11.07 -1.73
CA ARG A 250 -28.02 -9.90 -1.81
C ARG A 250 -27.24 -8.62 -1.53
N HIS A 251 -26.31 -8.28 -2.42
CA HIS A 251 -25.60 -7.01 -2.38
C HIS A 251 -26.41 -5.93 -3.11
N ALA A 252 -27.05 -5.06 -2.35
CA ALA A 252 -27.86 -3.95 -2.84
C ALA A 252 -27.74 -2.73 -1.89
N PRO A 253 -26.53 -2.12 -1.79
CA PRO A 253 -26.31 -0.98 -0.90
C PRO A 253 -27.24 0.17 -1.27
N GLY A 254 -27.83 0.81 -0.25
CA GLY A 254 -28.67 1.98 -0.49
C GLY A 254 -30.06 1.66 -1.05
N LEU A 255 -30.48 0.39 -1.06
CA LEU A 255 -31.79 0.01 -1.58
C LEU A 255 -32.91 0.64 -0.74
N SER A 256 -33.91 1.20 -1.42
CA SER A 256 -35.14 1.73 -0.81
C SER A 256 -35.87 0.66 0.00
N LEU A 257 -36.33 1.03 1.20
CA LEU A 257 -37.22 0.19 2.02
C LEU A 257 -38.60 0.00 1.38
N SER A 258 -38.98 0.85 0.42
CA SER A 258 -40.22 0.74 -0.37
C SER A 258 -40.08 -0.23 -1.54
N ASN A 259 -38.90 -0.82 -1.74
CA ASN A 259 -38.68 -1.80 -2.80
C ASN A 259 -39.19 -3.19 -2.38
N LEU A 260 -40.17 -3.71 -3.13
CA LEU A 260 -40.77 -5.03 -2.88
C LEU A 260 -40.17 -6.15 -3.74
N GLN A 261 -39.32 -5.80 -4.70
CA GLN A 261 -38.70 -6.77 -5.62
C GLN A 261 -37.37 -7.27 -5.08
N GLU A 262 -37.14 -8.57 -5.11
CA GLU A 262 -35.84 -9.10 -4.73
C GLU A 262 -34.79 -8.82 -5.81
N PRO A 263 -33.54 -8.46 -5.45
CA PRO A 263 -32.45 -8.45 -6.40
C PRO A 263 -32.31 -9.83 -7.07
N PRO A 264 -31.89 -9.90 -8.34
CA PRO A 264 -31.68 -11.17 -9.01
C PRO A 264 -30.51 -11.93 -8.36
N ARG A 265 -30.25 -13.15 -8.85
CA ARG A 265 -29.11 -13.94 -8.39
C ARG A 265 -27.80 -13.17 -8.62
N GLN A 266 -26.88 -13.26 -7.66
CA GLN A 266 -25.59 -12.60 -7.73
C GLN A 266 -24.44 -13.59 -7.47
N LEU A 267 -23.31 -13.38 -8.15
CA LEU A 267 -22.05 -14.05 -7.85
C LEU A 267 -21.12 -13.06 -7.14
N GLY A 268 -20.53 -13.49 -6.03
CA GLY A 268 -19.62 -12.67 -5.24
C GLY A 268 -18.22 -12.68 -5.85
N VAL A 269 -17.61 -11.50 -6.01
CA VAL A 269 -16.23 -11.36 -6.49
C VAL A 269 -15.36 -10.90 -5.33
N PHE A 270 -14.28 -11.64 -5.07
CA PHE A 270 -13.36 -11.40 -3.96
C PHE A 270 -11.93 -11.25 -4.45
N LEU A 271 -11.22 -10.26 -3.93
CA LEU A 271 -9.79 -10.03 -4.20
C LEU A 271 -9.00 -10.23 -2.90
N ASP A 272 -8.06 -11.17 -2.90
CA ASP A 272 -7.29 -11.59 -1.72
C ASP A 272 -8.16 -11.98 -0.52
N GLY A 273 -9.41 -12.41 -0.77
CA GLY A 273 -10.40 -12.77 0.24
C GLY A 273 -11.24 -11.60 0.77
N ASP A 274 -10.94 -10.36 0.39
CA ASP A 274 -11.79 -9.19 0.66
C ASP A 274 -12.84 -9.01 -0.44
N ALA A 275 -13.98 -8.41 -0.13
CA ALA A 275 -15.05 -8.18 -1.09
C ALA A 275 -14.62 -7.15 -2.15
N ALA A 276 -14.77 -7.51 -3.44
CA ALA A 276 -14.41 -6.66 -4.57
C ALA A 276 -15.61 -6.26 -5.45
N GLY A 277 -16.79 -6.82 -5.18
CA GLY A 277 -18.04 -6.49 -5.88
C GLY A 277 -18.91 -7.73 -6.11
N VAL A 278 -19.97 -7.55 -6.89
CA VAL A 278 -20.87 -8.64 -7.31
C VAL A 278 -21.12 -8.59 -8.81
N MET A 279 -21.20 -9.76 -9.45
CA MET A 279 -21.80 -9.90 -10.77
C MET A 279 -23.29 -10.15 -10.59
N VAL A 280 -24.11 -9.43 -11.35
CA VAL A 280 -25.57 -9.50 -11.27
C VAL A 280 -26.08 -10.32 -12.45
N ASP A 281 -27.02 -11.24 -12.21
CA ASP A 281 -27.72 -11.95 -13.27
C ASP A 281 -28.62 -10.98 -14.03
N ARG A 282 -28.29 -10.73 -15.30
CA ARG A 282 -28.97 -9.74 -16.15
C ARG A 282 -29.95 -10.35 -17.15
N ARG A 283 -30.25 -11.65 -17.03
CA ARG A 283 -31.13 -12.35 -17.99
C ARG A 283 -32.60 -11.96 -17.84
N ASP A 284 -32.98 -11.43 -16.68
CA ASP A 284 -34.30 -10.86 -16.42
C ASP A 284 -34.17 -9.35 -16.20
N PRO A 285 -34.56 -8.51 -17.18
CA PRO A 285 -34.49 -7.06 -17.06
C PRO A 285 -35.39 -6.50 -15.95
N GLU A 286 -36.54 -7.13 -15.66
CA GLU A 286 -37.45 -6.62 -14.61
C GLU A 286 -36.79 -6.72 -13.24
N ALA A 287 -36.00 -7.76 -13.01
CA ALA A 287 -35.26 -7.94 -11.77
C ALA A 287 -34.19 -6.85 -11.56
N LEU A 288 -33.77 -6.12 -12.59
CA LEU A 288 -32.78 -5.03 -12.47
C LEU A 288 -33.38 -3.71 -11.99
N ALA A 289 -34.71 -3.60 -11.87
CA ALA A 289 -35.38 -2.38 -11.44
C ALA A 289 -34.95 -1.89 -10.03
N TYR A 290 -34.42 -2.78 -9.18
CA TYR A 290 -33.86 -2.43 -7.87
C TYR A 290 -32.70 -1.40 -7.99
N LEU A 291 -31.94 -1.42 -9.10
CA LEU A 291 -30.84 -0.48 -9.32
C LEU A 291 -31.34 0.97 -9.36
N GLN A 292 -32.53 1.22 -9.91
CA GLN A 292 -33.14 2.56 -9.97
C GLN A 292 -33.76 3.00 -8.64
N ARG A 293 -33.86 2.08 -7.66
CA ARG A 293 -34.43 2.31 -6.33
C ARG A 293 -33.36 2.36 -5.24
N SER A 294 -32.10 2.50 -5.63
CA SER A 294 -30.96 2.62 -4.71
C SER A 294 -30.51 4.08 -4.58
N THR A 295 -29.81 4.43 -3.51
CA THR A 295 -29.24 5.78 -3.36
C THR A 295 -28.28 6.14 -4.50
N SER A 296 -27.57 5.16 -5.09
CA SER A 296 -26.67 5.36 -6.24
C SER A 296 -27.40 5.70 -7.54
N ALA A 297 -28.73 5.62 -7.57
CA ALA A 297 -29.53 6.10 -8.70
C ALA A 297 -29.66 7.63 -8.75
N LEU A 298 -29.35 8.33 -7.66
CA LEU A 298 -29.42 9.80 -7.56
C LEU A 298 -28.81 10.56 -8.75
N PRO A 299 -27.56 10.31 -9.19
CA PRO A 299 -26.98 11.02 -10.32
C PRO A 299 -27.82 10.93 -11.60
N TYR A 300 -28.44 9.78 -11.86
CA TYR A 300 -29.25 9.56 -13.05
C TYR A 300 -30.60 10.29 -13.01
N VAL A 301 -31.06 10.71 -11.83
CA VAL A 301 -32.24 11.57 -11.69
C VAL A 301 -31.95 13.00 -12.16
N VAL A 302 -30.70 13.44 -11.99
CA VAL A 302 -30.23 14.75 -12.44
C VAL A 302 -29.87 14.70 -13.93
N GLU A 303 -29.04 13.73 -14.31
CA GLU A 303 -28.54 13.53 -15.68
C GLU A 303 -28.67 12.06 -16.12
N ALA A 304 -29.73 11.75 -16.89
CA ALA A 304 -30.13 10.37 -17.17
C ALA A 304 -29.57 9.76 -18.47
N ARG A 305 -29.17 10.57 -19.47
CA ARG A 305 -29.11 10.09 -20.88
C ARG A 305 -27.81 10.41 -21.63
N GLY A 306 -26.76 10.74 -20.89
CA GLY A 306 -25.50 11.20 -21.45
C GLY A 306 -24.44 10.13 -21.63
N ARG A 307 -23.21 10.60 -21.83
CA ARG A 307 -21.98 9.82 -21.75
C ARG A 307 -21.57 9.65 -20.30
N VAL A 308 -21.44 8.39 -19.86
CA VAL A 308 -21.12 8.03 -18.49
C VAL A 308 -19.73 7.41 -18.40
N ALA A 309 -18.85 7.93 -17.55
CA ALA A 309 -17.61 7.26 -17.19
C ALA A 309 -17.78 6.53 -15.85
N VAL A 310 -17.58 5.22 -15.85
CA VAL A 310 -17.60 4.38 -14.63
C VAL A 310 -16.16 4.03 -14.24
N LEU A 311 -15.67 4.67 -13.18
CA LEU A 311 -14.31 4.54 -12.69
C LEU A 311 -14.22 3.40 -11.65
N GLY A 312 -13.59 2.29 -12.03
CA GLY A 312 -13.56 1.05 -11.24
C GLY A 312 -14.70 0.10 -11.61
N ALA A 313 -14.93 -0.11 -12.91
CA ALA A 313 -16.09 -0.84 -13.43
C ALA A 313 -16.21 -2.28 -12.90
N GLY A 314 -15.10 -2.93 -12.50
CA GLY A 314 -15.09 -4.15 -11.71
C GLY A 314 -15.99 -5.27 -12.24
N ALA A 315 -16.87 -5.77 -11.36
CA ALA A 315 -17.80 -6.84 -11.68
C ALA A 315 -19.03 -6.38 -12.51
N GLY A 316 -19.12 -5.09 -12.82
CA GLY A 316 -20.06 -4.54 -13.80
C GLY A 316 -21.38 -4.00 -13.25
N VAL A 317 -21.62 -3.98 -11.93
CA VAL A 317 -22.91 -3.51 -11.37
C VAL A 317 -23.20 -2.03 -11.67
N ASP A 318 -22.20 -1.15 -11.59
CA ASP A 318 -22.36 0.27 -11.90
C ASP A 318 -22.51 0.52 -13.41
N VAL A 319 -21.84 -0.28 -14.24
CA VAL A 319 -22.03 -0.29 -15.71
C VAL A 319 -23.46 -0.71 -16.04
N ALA A 320 -23.95 -1.76 -15.39
CA ALA A 320 -25.32 -2.22 -15.50
C ALA A 320 -26.32 -1.12 -15.13
N GLN A 321 -26.11 -0.44 -14.00
CA GLN A 321 -26.97 0.66 -13.56
C GLN A 321 -26.99 1.81 -14.57
N ALA A 322 -25.85 2.19 -15.15
CA ALA A 322 -25.77 3.22 -16.18
C ALA A 322 -26.59 2.84 -17.43
N LEU A 323 -26.49 1.59 -17.89
CA LEU A 323 -27.26 1.12 -19.05
C LEU A 323 -28.77 1.07 -18.77
N GLU A 324 -29.18 0.61 -17.58
CA GLU A 324 -30.59 0.60 -17.15
C GLU A 324 -31.15 2.02 -16.99
N ALA A 325 -30.30 2.99 -16.61
CA ALA A 325 -30.69 4.40 -16.52
C ALA A 325 -30.86 5.08 -17.89
N GLY A 326 -30.44 4.41 -18.97
CA GLY A 326 -30.56 4.92 -20.34
C GLY A 326 -29.32 5.66 -20.83
N ALA A 327 -28.13 5.38 -20.29
CA ALA A 327 -26.87 5.91 -20.82
C ALA A 327 -26.72 5.55 -22.31
N THR A 328 -26.30 6.53 -23.10
CA THR A 328 -26.06 6.39 -24.55
C THR A 328 -24.68 5.82 -24.85
N HIS A 329 -23.71 6.11 -23.97
CA HIS A 329 -22.34 5.60 -24.02
C HIS A 329 -21.80 5.44 -22.60
N VAL A 330 -21.09 4.34 -22.34
CA VAL A 330 -20.47 4.04 -21.05
C VAL A 330 -18.99 3.72 -21.24
N ASP A 331 -18.11 4.56 -20.73
CA ASP A 331 -16.69 4.28 -20.61
C ASP A 331 -16.43 3.52 -19.31
N ALA A 332 -16.26 2.20 -19.42
CA ALA A 332 -15.97 1.31 -18.30
C ALA A 332 -14.46 1.24 -18.05
N VAL A 333 -13.98 1.95 -17.03
CA VAL A 333 -12.56 2.04 -16.70
C VAL A 333 -12.21 1.03 -15.61
N GLU A 334 -11.35 0.07 -15.92
CA GLU A 334 -10.90 -0.96 -14.98
C GLU A 334 -9.39 -1.22 -15.12
N ARG A 335 -8.70 -1.32 -13.97
CA ARG A 335 -7.25 -1.57 -13.93
C ARG A 335 -6.94 -3.07 -14.03
N ASP A 336 -7.73 -3.93 -13.38
CA ASP A 336 -7.54 -5.37 -13.36
C ASP A 336 -8.48 -6.05 -14.38
N MET A 337 -7.96 -6.17 -15.60
CA MET A 337 -8.70 -6.79 -16.72
C MET A 337 -9.13 -8.24 -16.44
N ARG A 338 -8.56 -8.93 -15.45
CA ARG A 338 -9.00 -10.30 -15.12
C ARG A 338 -10.44 -10.33 -14.62
N ILE A 339 -10.89 -9.26 -13.96
CA ILE A 339 -12.30 -9.14 -13.52
C ILE A 339 -13.20 -8.96 -14.73
N VAL A 340 -12.85 -8.05 -15.64
CA VAL A 340 -13.58 -7.82 -16.90
C VAL A 340 -13.61 -9.09 -17.75
N ASP A 341 -12.48 -9.79 -17.88
CA ASP A 341 -12.38 -11.04 -18.64
C ASP A 341 -13.28 -12.15 -18.08
N LEU A 342 -13.42 -12.23 -16.74
CA LEU A 342 -14.38 -13.15 -16.11
C LEU A 342 -15.80 -12.81 -16.51
N VAL A 343 -16.21 -11.54 -16.41
CA VAL A 343 -17.59 -11.12 -16.74
C VAL A 343 -17.87 -11.27 -18.24
N ARG A 344 -16.93 -10.83 -19.09
CA ARG A 344 -17.06 -10.78 -20.55
C ARG A 344 -16.98 -12.15 -21.21
N HIS A 345 -16.12 -13.05 -20.73
CA HIS A 345 -15.91 -14.35 -21.39
C HIS A 345 -16.43 -15.53 -20.56
N THR A 346 -16.09 -15.60 -19.27
CA THR A 346 -16.43 -16.79 -18.44
C THR A 346 -17.90 -16.78 -18.01
N TYR A 347 -18.42 -15.61 -17.67
CA TYR A 347 -19.78 -15.39 -17.17
C TYR A 347 -20.61 -14.52 -18.12
N ALA A 348 -20.24 -14.47 -19.40
CA ALA A 348 -20.94 -13.67 -20.42
C ALA A 348 -22.45 -13.94 -20.46
N PRO A 349 -22.92 -15.21 -20.44
CA PRO A 349 -24.35 -15.51 -20.44
C PRO A 349 -25.06 -15.08 -19.15
N PHE A 350 -24.37 -15.14 -18.01
CA PHE A 350 -24.91 -14.73 -16.71
C PHE A 350 -25.08 -13.21 -16.64
N ALA A 351 -24.10 -12.46 -17.15
CA ALA A 351 -24.13 -11.00 -17.20
C ALA A 351 -24.84 -10.45 -18.46
N ALA A 352 -25.55 -11.29 -19.23
CA ALA A 352 -26.19 -10.93 -20.50
C ALA A 352 -25.28 -10.08 -21.42
N GLN A 353 -24.04 -10.52 -21.60
CA GLN A 353 -23.05 -9.89 -22.47
C GLN A 353 -22.78 -8.40 -22.14
N LEU A 354 -22.88 -8.02 -20.86
CA LEU A 354 -22.75 -6.63 -20.38
C LEU A 354 -21.58 -5.85 -21.02
N TYR A 355 -20.40 -6.44 -21.09
CA TYR A 355 -19.19 -5.79 -21.62
C TYR A 355 -19.04 -5.86 -23.14
N ASP A 356 -19.93 -6.57 -23.83
CA ASP A 356 -20.04 -6.60 -25.30
C ASP A 356 -21.23 -5.76 -25.81
N ASP A 357 -22.00 -5.09 -24.92
CA ASP A 357 -23.02 -4.11 -25.31
C ASP A 357 -22.35 -3.00 -26.15
N PRO A 358 -22.91 -2.63 -27.32
CA PRO A 358 -22.30 -1.65 -28.22
C PRO A 358 -22.14 -0.25 -27.60
N ARG A 359 -22.86 0.06 -26.51
CA ARG A 359 -22.74 1.32 -25.77
C ARG A 359 -21.58 1.30 -24.79
N VAL A 360 -20.97 0.15 -24.49
CA VAL A 360 -19.92 0.01 -23.48
C VAL A 360 -18.54 -0.03 -24.15
N ARG A 361 -17.65 0.86 -23.72
CA ARG A 361 -16.24 0.86 -24.12
C ARG A 361 -15.35 0.59 -22.91
N ILE A 362 -14.57 -0.49 -22.99
CA ILE A 362 -13.68 -0.89 -21.92
C ILE A 362 -12.33 -0.17 -22.05
N HIS A 363 -11.87 0.42 -20.95
CA HIS A 363 -10.56 1.07 -20.86
C HIS A 363 -9.71 0.40 -19.79
N ARG A 364 -8.55 -0.14 -20.20
CA ARG A 364 -7.54 -0.66 -19.27
C ARG A 364 -6.70 0.49 -18.72
N ALA A 365 -7.19 1.13 -17.66
CA ALA A 365 -6.50 2.25 -17.05
C ALA A 365 -6.83 2.37 -15.56
N ASP A 366 -5.94 3.06 -14.84
CA ASP A 366 -6.29 3.63 -13.54
C ASP A 366 -7.23 4.82 -13.72
N ALA A 367 -8.15 5.02 -12.79
CA ALA A 367 -9.17 6.06 -12.85
C ALA A 367 -8.57 7.47 -13.04
N ARG A 368 -7.53 7.81 -12.27
CA ARG A 368 -6.89 9.14 -12.32
C ARG A 368 -6.11 9.33 -13.61
N ALA A 369 -5.39 8.29 -14.03
CA ALA A 369 -4.68 8.31 -15.30
C ALA A 369 -5.65 8.48 -16.49
N PHE A 370 -6.79 7.79 -16.47
CA PHE A 370 -7.85 7.94 -17.47
C PHE A 370 -8.38 9.37 -17.51
N LEU A 371 -8.80 9.93 -16.39
CA LEU A 371 -9.35 11.30 -16.33
C LEU A 371 -8.34 12.35 -16.83
N ARG A 372 -7.05 12.18 -16.56
CA ARG A 372 -6.02 13.11 -17.06
C ARG A 372 -5.72 12.92 -18.55
N ALA A 373 -5.72 11.67 -19.02
CA ALA A 373 -5.42 11.32 -20.40
C ALA A 373 -6.55 11.65 -21.37
N ASP A 374 -7.79 11.50 -20.91
CA ASP A 374 -8.97 11.66 -21.72
C ASP A 374 -9.03 13.07 -22.31
N ARG A 375 -9.70 13.22 -23.44
CA ARG A 375 -9.96 14.53 -24.07
C ARG A 375 -11.44 14.81 -24.16
N GLU A 376 -12.26 13.80 -23.96
CA GLU A 376 -13.70 13.90 -24.02
C GLU A 376 -14.26 14.45 -22.71
N ARG A 377 -15.51 14.91 -22.78
CA ARG A 377 -16.28 15.34 -21.62
C ARG A 377 -17.41 14.35 -21.36
N HIS A 378 -17.73 14.17 -20.09
CA HIS A 378 -18.74 13.24 -19.60
C HIS A 378 -19.88 13.99 -18.93
N ASP A 379 -21.11 13.55 -19.16
CA ASP A 379 -22.28 14.10 -18.49
C ASP A 379 -22.38 13.56 -17.05
N LEU A 380 -21.88 12.34 -16.83
CA LEU A 380 -21.80 11.72 -15.52
C LEU A 380 -20.48 10.96 -15.35
N ILE A 381 -19.82 11.16 -14.20
CA ILE A 381 -18.65 10.38 -13.78
C ILE A 381 -18.98 9.70 -12.46
N VAL A 382 -18.99 8.36 -12.44
CA VAL A 382 -19.28 7.55 -11.27
C VAL A 382 -17.98 6.95 -10.73
N PHE A 383 -17.65 7.21 -9.47
CA PHE A 383 -16.60 6.47 -8.76
C PHE A 383 -17.20 5.19 -8.18
N ALA A 384 -17.04 4.07 -8.88
CA ALA A 384 -17.56 2.74 -8.54
C ALA A 384 -16.76 2.05 -7.40
N GLN A 385 -16.29 2.83 -6.43
CA GLN A 385 -15.46 2.35 -5.32
C GLN A 385 -16.28 1.87 -4.09
N GLY A 386 -17.60 1.72 -4.23
CA GLY A 386 -18.51 1.37 -3.12
C GLY A 386 -18.09 0.11 -2.34
N ALA A 387 -17.53 -0.90 -3.02
CA ALA A 387 -16.99 -2.10 -2.38
C ALA A 387 -15.68 -1.85 -1.60
N SER A 388 -14.80 -0.97 -2.10
CA SER A 388 -13.57 -0.54 -1.42
C SER A 388 -13.88 0.25 -0.14
N PHE A 389 -14.90 1.11 -0.17
CA PHE A 389 -15.37 1.83 1.02
C PHE A 389 -16.01 0.89 2.06
N ALA A 390 -16.63 -0.22 1.60
CA ALA A 390 -17.12 -1.31 2.46
C ALA A 390 -15.99 -2.06 3.17
N ALA A 391 -14.87 -2.32 2.48
CA ALA A 391 -13.69 -2.94 3.08
C ALA A 391 -13.05 -2.06 4.18
N GLY A 392 -13.27 -0.75 4.14
CA GLY A 392 -12.89 0.19 5.20
C GLY A 392 -13.63 -0.01 6.53
N ASN A 393 -14.69 -0.84 6.59
CA ASN A 393 -15.53 -1.02 7.78
C ASN A 393 -14.79 -1.57 9.01
N ALA A 394 -13.67 -2.28 8.83
CA ALA A 394 -12.86 -2.80 9.94
C ALA A 394 -11.69 -1.88 10.34
N GLY A 395 -11.53 -0.70 9.73
CA GLY A 395 -10.38 0.19 9.95
C GLY A 395 -9.05 -0.38 9.44
N VAL A 396 -9.12 -1.44 8.64
CA VAL A 396 -7.94 -2.17 8.15
C VAL A 396 -7.31 -1.45 6.95
N GLN A 397 -8.01 -0.52 6.31
CA GLN A 397 -7.50 0.23 5.15
C GLN A 397 -6.93 1.61 5.52
N ALA A 398 -6.86 1.96 6.81
CA ALA A 398 -6.41 3.27 7.32
C ALA A 398 -5.11 3.79 6.71
N VAL A 399 -4.20 2.87 6.43
CA VAL A 399 -2.82 3.12 6.04
C VAL A 399 -2.60 2.90 4.54
N ALA A 400 -3.64 2.50 3.82
CA ALA A 400 -3.62 2.30 2.39
C ALA A 400 -3.80 3.65 1.67
N GLU A 401 -2.98 3.87 0.65
CA GLU A 401 -3.06 5.05 -0.19
C GLU A 401 -4.24 4.91 -1.16
N ASP A 402 -5.10 5.93 -1.19
CA ASP A 402 -6.23 6.07 -2.10
C ASP A 402 -6.18 7.43 -2.79
N TYR A 403 -5.56 7.45 -3.96
CA TYR A 403 -5.50 8.61 -4.84
C TYR A 403 -6.79 8.84 -5.64
N GLY A 404 -7.77 7.94 -5.55
CA GLY A 404 -9.07 8.08 -6.20
C GLY A 404 -10.06 8.91 -5.39
N ALA A 405 -9.79 9.14 -4.10
CA ALA A 405 -10.65 9.87 -3.17
C ALA A 405 -10.02 11.18 -2.65
N THR A 406 -9.13 11.81 -3.42
CA THR A 406 -8.49 13.10 -3.07
C THR A 406 -9.20 14.31 -3.67
N VAL A 407 -8.93 15.50 -3.12
CA VAL A 407 -9.38 16.79 -3.68
C VAL A 407 -8.94 16.91 -5.14
N GLU A 408 -7.70 16.51 -5.45
CA GLU A 408 -7.17 16.51 -6.80
C GLU A 408 -7.91 15.49 -7.70
N ALA A 409 -8.32 14.33 -7.17
CA ALA A 409 -9.13 13.35 -7.91
C ALA A 409 -10.47 13.93 -8.36
N LEU A 410 -11.14 14.62 -7.44
CA LEU A 410 -12.40 15.29 -7.71
C LEU A 410 -12.24 16.47 -8.69
N ARG A 411 -11.11 17.18 -8.65
CA ARG A 411 -10.78 18.22 -9.65
C ARG A 411 -10.58 17.65 -11.04
N ASP A 412 -9.77 16.59 -11.16
CA ASP A 412 -9.57 15.91 -12.44
C ASP A 412 -10.91 15.41 -13.02
N ALA A 413 -11.80 14.89 -12.17
CA ALA A 413 -13.14 14.49 -12.61
C ALA A 413 -14.00 15.69 -13.05
N ARG A 414 -14.05 16.76 -12.24
CA ARG A 414 -14.79 17.99 -12.53
C ARG A 414 -14.35 18.62 -13.85
N ASP A 415 -13.05 18.66 -14.12
CA ASP A 415 -12.49 19.27 -15.34
C ASP A 415 -12.86 18.47 -16.61
N ARG A 416 -13.24 17.19 -16.44
CA ARG A 416 -13.77 16.30 -17.48
C ARG A 416 -15.29 16.24 -17.55
N LEU A 417 -16.01 16.95 -16.70
CA LEU A 417 -17.45 17.07 -16.85
C LEU A 417 -17.82 17.97 -18.03
N ALA A 418 -18.90 17.61 -18.72
CA ALA A 418 -19.65 18.52 -19.57
C ALA A 418 -20.23 19.68 -18.73
N GLU A 419 -20.69 20.74 -19.38
CA GLU A 419 -21.42 21.80 -18.68
C GLU A 419 -22.71 21.21 -18.09
N GLY A 420 -22.93 21.42 -16.79
CA GLY A 420 -24.04 20.80 -16.07
C GLY A 420 -23.86 19.32 -15.72
N GLY A 421 -22.77 18.68 -16.15
CA GLY A 421 -22.47 17.29 -15.79
C GLY A 421 -22.23 17.09 -14.29
N VAL A 422 -22.25 15.84 -13.84
CA VAL A 422 -22.23 15.48 -12.41
C VAL A 422 -21.17 14.42 -12.10
N VAL A 423 -20.48 14.56 -10.96
CA VAL A 423 -19.69 13.49 -10.34
C VAL A 423 -20.51 12.83 -9.24
N ALA A 424 -20.48 11.50 -9.16
CA ALA A 424 -21.19 10.72 -8.15
C ALA A 424 -20.28 9.77 -7.37
N ILE A 425 -20.50 9.72 -6.05
CA ILE A 425 -19.82 8.81 -5.13
C ILE A 425 -20.85 8.20 -4.18
N THR A 426 -20.84 6.89 -4.06
CA THR A 426 -21.69 6.13 -3.13
C THR A 426 -20.82 5.39 -2.13
N GLY A 427 -21.23 5.38 -0.87
CA GLY A 427 -20.56 4.64 0.20
C GLY A 427 -21.55 4.14 1.25
N TRP A 428 -21.04 3.37 2.21
CA TRP A 428 -21.84 2.80 3.28
C TRP A 428 -22.05 3.81 4.41
N ASP A 429 -23.25 3.90 4.94
CA ASP A 429 -23.56 4.79 6.05
C ASP A 429 -22.97 4.25 7.35
N LYS A 430 -22.47 5.17 8.18
CA LYS A 430 -21.78 4.87 9.43
C LYS A 430 -22.30 5.78 10.52
N ALA A 431 -22.53 5.21 11.70
CA ALA A 431 -22.90 5.96 12.89
C ALA A 431 -21.79 5.89 13.95
N PRO A 432 -21.14 7.01 14.32
CA PRO A 432 -21.27 8.35 13.72
C PRO A 432 -20.65 8.45 12.30
N PRO A 433 -21.08 9.44 11.48
CA PRO A 433 -20.58 9.61 10.10
C PRO A 433 -19.06 9.83 10.02
N ARG A 434 -18.40 9.16 9.06
CA ARG A 434 -16.94 9.26 8.87
C ARG A 434 -16.57 9.56 7.43
N ASP A 435 -16.68 8.56 6.59
CA ASP A 435 -16.44 8.61 5.14
C ASP A 435 -17.40 9.58 4.44
N ALA A 436 -18.70 9.53 4.76
CA ALA A 436 -19.71 10.48 4.28
C ALA A 436 -19.24 11.94 4.43
N LEU A 437 -18.87 12.35 5.65
CA LEU A 437 -18.44 13.72 5.93
C LEU A 437 -17.07 14.05 5.34
N LYS A 438 -16.15 13.07 5.26
CA LYS A 438 -14.83 13.27 4.65
C LYS A 438 -14.93 13.44 3.13
N VAL A 439 -15.74 12.63 2.44
CA VAL A 439 -16.03 12.82 1.00
C VAL A 439 -16.71 14.18 0.79
N PHE A 440 -17.68 14.53 1.63
CA PHE A 440 -18.35 15.83 1.55
C PHE A 440 -17.36 17.00 1.71
N ALA A 441 -16.50 16.97 2.73
CA ALA A 441 -15.46 17.98 2.94
C ALA A 441 -14.49 18.06 1.74
N THR A 442 -14.11 16.91 1.19
CA THR A 442 -13.24 16.80 0.00
C THR A 442 -13.90 17.40 -1.23
N ALA A 443 -15.20 17.15 -1.44
CA ALA A 443 -15.97 17.75 -2.53
C ALA A 443 -16.12 19.26 -2.37
N VAL A 444 -16.39 19.75 -1.16
CA VAL A 444 -16.46 21.19 -0.85
C VAL A 444 -15.15 21.88 -1.22
N GLU A 445 -14.00 21.32 -0.83
CA GLU A 445 -12.69 21.90 -1.15
C GLU A 445 -12.32 21.77 -2.64
N ALA A 446 -12.76 20.70 -3.31
CA ALA A 446 -12.56 20.56 -4.75
C ALA A 446 -13.39 21.58 -5.55
N TRP A 447 -14.59 21.95 -5.11
CA TRP A 447 -15.46 22.90 -5.81
C TRP A 447 -15.19 24.37 -5.47
N ARG A 448 -14.68 24.68 -4.26
CA ARG A 448 -14.31 26.07 -3.89
C ARG A 448 -13.29 26.70 -4.83
N ASP A 449 -12.31 25.92 -5.28
CA ASP A 449 -11.19 26.42 -6.11
C ASP A 449 -11.59 26.79 -7.55
N ALA A 450 -12.84 26.59 -7.98
CA ALA A 450 -13.31 26.89 -9.34
C ALA A 450 -14.30 28.06 -9.43
N ASP A 451 -14.29 28.98 -8.46
CA ASP A 451 -15.25 30.10 -8.36
C ASP A 451 -16.73 29.65 -8.34
N ALA A 452 -16.98 28.38 -8.05
CA ALA A 452 -18.31 27.81 -7.87
C ALA A 452 -18.70 27.87 -6.39
N ASP A 453 -19.96 28.20 -6.09
CA ASP A 453 -20.50 28.02 -4.74
C ASP A 453 -20.72 26.51 -4.47
N PRO A 454 -19.97 25.90 -3.55
CA PRO A 454 -20.14 24.48 -3.24
C PRO A 454 -21.52 24.18 -2.65
N ALA A 455 -22.12 25.14 -1.94
CA ALA A 455 -23.44 24.96 -1.35
C ALA A 455 -24.53 24.82 -2.43
N ALA A 456 -24.35 25.49 -3.57
CA ALA A 456 -25.22 25.42 -4.74
C ALA A 456 -24.91 24.26 -5.69
N SER A 457 -23.71 23.68 -5.61
CA SER A 457 -23.20 22.70 -6.58
C SER A 457 -23.14 21.26 -6.05
N ILE A 458 -23.39 21.04 -4.76
CA ILE A 458 -23.34 19.71 -4.12
C ILE A 458 -24.72 19.33 -3.60
N ALA A 459 -25.08 18.06 -3.75
CA ALA A 459 -26.21 17.45 -3.06
C ALA A 459 -25.83 16.06 -2.52
N MET A 460 -26.48 15.64 -1.44
CA MET A 460 -26.22 14.38 -0.78
C MET A 460 -27.48 13.86 -0.09
N LEU A 461 -27.72 12.56 -0.19
CA LEU A 461 -28.77 11.86 0.53
C LEU A 461 -28.23 10.59 1.18
N ARG A 462 -28.99 10.06 2.14
CA ARG A 462 -28.70 8.81 2.83
C ARG A 462 -29.96 7.97 2.97
N ASN A 463 -29.76 6.66 3.14
CA ASN A 463 -30.74 5.77 3.74
C ASN A 463 -30.13 5.15 5.01
N TRP A 464 -30.64 4.02 5.47
CA TRP A 464 -30.15 3.32 6.67
C TRP A 464 -28.78 2.64 6.53
N ASP A 465 -28.31 2.33 5.32
CA ASP A 465 -27.06 1.57 5.09
C ASP A 465 -26.06 2.22 4.12
N ALA A 466 -26.46 3.24 3.37
CA ALA A 466 -25.64 3.91 2.37
C ALA A 466 -25.97 5.40 2.22
N TRP A 467 -25.01 6.12 1.65
CA TRP A 467 -25.14 7.51 1.22
C TRP A 467 -24.68 7.67 -0.22
N THR A 468 -25.22 8.67 -0.91
CA THR A 468 -24.75 9.07 -2.23
C THR A 468 -24.57 10.58 -2.29
N LEU A 469 -23.39 11.01 -2.68
CA LEU A 469 -23.03 12.39 -2.93
C LEU A 469 -22.94 12.63 -4.44
N VAL A 470 -23.51 13.76 -4.88
CA VAL A 470 -23.38 14.27 -6.24
C VAL A 470 -22.85 15.70 -6.22
N ALA A 471 -21.91 15.98 -7.13
CA ALA A 471 -21.33 17.31 -7.30
C ALA A 471 -21.42 17.73 -8.77
N LYS A 472 -22.18 18.79 -9.06
CA LYS A 472 -22.48 19.28 -10.41
C LYS A 472 -21.44 20.30 -10.86
N ARG A 473 -21.07 20.30 -12.14
CA ARG A 473 -20.29 21.39 -12.73
C ARG A 473 -21.21 22.59 -12.95
N GLY A 474 -21.18 23.52 -12.00
CA GLY A 474 -22.11 24.65 -11.90
C GLY A 474 -23.18 24.40 -10.84
N ALA A 475 -24.11 25.34 -10.70
CA ALA A 475 -25.17 25.24 -9.71
C ALA A 475 -26.29 24.26 -10.14
N PHE A 476 -26.88 23.56 -9.17
CA PHE A 476 -28.13 22.85 -9.40
C PHE A 476 -29.25 23.85 -9.70
N THR A 477 -30.02 23.57 -10.75
CA THR A 477 -31.18 24.36 -11.13
C THR A 477 -32.35 24.07 -10.18
N PRO A 478 -33.37 24.95 -10.10
CA PRO A 478 -34.59 24.66 -9.35
C PRO A 478 -35.26 23.34 -9.76
N ASN A 479 -35.20 22.99 -11.05
CA ASN A 479 -35.72 21.72 -11.55
C ASN A 479 -34.90 20.52 -11.06
N ASP A 480 -33.57 20.62 -11.01
CA ASP A 480 -32.73 19.57 -10.42
C ASP A 480 -33.08 19.34 -8.96
N ILE A 481 -33.20 20.41 -8.18
CA ILE A 481 -33.54 20.35 -6.75
C ILE A 481 -34.91 19.69 -6.56
N ALA A 482 -35.90 20.04 -7.40
CA ALA A 482 -37.22 19.44 -7.35
C ALA A 482 -37.18 17.93 -7.66
N ARG A 483 -36.40 17.51 -8.67
CA ARG A 483 -36.21 16.10 -9.02
C ARG A 483 -35.51 15.31 -7.91
N ILE A 484 -34.47 15.88 -7.30
CA ILE A 484 -33.77 15.26 -6.16
C ILE A 484 -34.72 15.05 -4.97
N ARG A 485 -35.51 16.08 -4.62
CA ARG A 485 -36.49 15.98 -3.52
C ARG A 485 -37.57 14.94 -3.82
N ALA A 486 -38.15 14.98 -5.02
CA ALA A 486 -39.16 14.00 -5.44
C ALA A 486 -38.61 12.57 -5.42
N PHE A 487 -37.36 12.36 -5.85
CA PHE A 487 -36.71 11.06 -5.77
C PHE A 487 -36.50 10.61 -4.33
N ALA A 488 -36.00 11.48 -3.46
CA ALA A 488 -35.81 11.17 -2.04
C ALA A 488 -37.14 10.81 -1.36
N ASP A 489 -38.21 11.58 -1.58
CA ASP A 489 -39.53 11.28 -1.02
C ASP A 489 -40.10 9.96 -1.59
N ALA A 490 -39.97 9.70 -2.89
CA ALA A 490 -40.50 8.49 -3.54
C ALA A 490 -39.79 7.21 -3.10
N GLN A 491 -38.46 7.28 -2.91
CA GLN A 491 -37.65 6.12 -2.49
C GLN A 491 -37.52 6.02 -0.97
N GLY A 492 -38.03 6.99 -0.22
CA GLY A 492 -37.92 7.01 1.23
C GLY A 492 -36.49 7.26 1.73
N PHE A 493 -35.77 8.20 1.11
CA PHE A 493 -34.42 8.59 1.51
C PHE A 493 -34.41 9.93 2.26
N ASP A 494 -33.43 10.12 3.14
CA ASP A 494 -33.23 11.37 3.86
C ASP A 494 -32.23 12.26 3.15
N LEU A 495 -32.56 13.54 3.04
CA LEU A 495 -31.66 14.56 2.50
C LEU A 495 -30.62 14.93 3.55
N VAL A 496 -29.34 14.84 3.19
CA VAL A 496 -28.20 15.33 3.99
C VAL A 496 -27.88 16.77 3.59
N HIS A 497 -27.84 17.04 2.29
CA HIS A 497 -27.70 18.39 1.75
C HIS A 497 -28.33 18.49 0.36
N VAL A 498 -29.05 19.58 0.11
CA VAL A 498 -29.46 20.02 -1.22
C VAL A 498 -29.53 21.55 -1.15
N PRO A 499 -29.27 22.29 -2.24
CA PRO A 499 -29.34 23.75 -2.18
C PRO A 499 -30.70 24.23 -1.63
N GLY A 500 -30.67 25.09 -0.60
CA GLY A 500 -31.86 25.59 0.08
C GLY A 500 -32.52 24.63 1.09
N ILE A 501 -31.85 23.54 1.48
CA ILE A 501 -32.35 22.61 2.51
C ILE A 501 -32.61 23.31 3.86
N ARG A 502 -33.68 22.91 4.54
CA ARG A 502 -34.03 23.36 5.90
C ARG A 502 -33.87 22.20 6.89
N ALA A 503 -33.75 22.51 8.18
CA ALA A 503 -33.64 21.49 9.23
C ALA A 503 -34.82 20.49 9.22
N ASN A 504 -36.04 20.96 8.91
CA ASN A 504 -37.23 20.10 8.83
C ASN A 504 -37.24 19.17 7.59
N ASP A 505 -36.37 19.40 6.62
CA ASP A 505 -36.24 18.56 5.43
C ASP A 505 -35.36 17.32 5.70
N ALA A 506 -34.50 17.38 6.72
CA ALA A 506 -33.56 16.32 7.08
C ALA A 506 -34.13 15.40 8.16
N ASN A 507 -33.59 14.18 8.26
CA ASN A 507 -33.88 13.23 9.34
C ASN A 507 -35.39 12.92 9.52
N ARG A 508 -36.13 12.76 8.41
CA ARG A 508 -37.58 12.56 8.39
C ARG A 508 -37.98 11.08 8.40
N ILE A 509 -37.19 10.23 7.75
CA ILE A 509 -37.56 8.83 7.46
C ILE A 509 -36.74 7.89 8.32
N HIS A 510 -35.41 7.91 8.18
CA HIS A 510 -34.47 7.18 9.03
C HIS A 510 -34.07 8.05 10.22
N VAL A 511 -35.03 8.25 11.13
CA VAL A 511 -34.94 9.17 12.26
C VAL A 511 -33.84 8.74 13.23
N LEU A 512 -32.77 9.51 13.28
CA LEU A 512 -31.69 9.41 14.26
C LEU A 512 -31.95 10.37 15.43
N PRO A 513 -31.51 10.06 16.66
CA PRO A 513 -31.57 11.00 17.79
C PRO A 513 -30.86 12.33 17.49
N ARG A 514 -29.81 12.28 16.67
CA ARG A 514 -29.07 13.43 16.17
C ARG A 514 -28.54 13.12 14.77
N ASP A 515 -28.88 13.95 13.79
CA ASP A 515 -28.41 13.80 12.42
C ASP A 515 -27.05 14.49 12.24
N ASP A 516 -25.98 13.79 12.64
CA ASP A 516 -24.61 14.27 12.50
C ASP A 516 -24.18 14.44 11.03
N ALA A 517 -24.83 13.74 10.09
CA ALA A 517 -24.53 13.89 8.66
C ALA A 517 -25.01 15.24 8.15
N PHE A 518 -26.28 15.60 8.42
CA PHE A 518 -26.85 16.91 8.10
C PHE A 518 -26.09 18.04 8.81
N LEU A 519 -25.91 17.93 10.14
CA LEU A 519 -25.23 18.96 10.92
C LEU A 519 -23.79 19.18 10.46
N GLY A 520 -23.09 18.09 10.13
CA GLY A 520 -21.73 18.14 9.60
C GLY A 520 -21.67 18.79 8.21
N ALA A 521 -22.56 18.40 7.28
CA ALA A 521 -22.63 19.01 5.96
C ALA A 521 -22.84 20.54 6.02
N GLN A 522 -23.79 20.99 6.86
CA GLN A 522 -24.03 22.42 7.07
C GLN A 522 -22.82 23.13 7.68
N ALA A 523 -22.16 22.51 8.65
CA ALA A 523 -20.96 23.09 9.26
C ALA A 523 -19.81 23.23 8.25
N LEU A 524 -19.60 22.22 7.40
CA LEU A 524 -18.57 22.19 6.36
C LEU A 524 -18.80 23.22 5.26
N LEU A 525 -20.05 23.56 4.94
CA LEU A 525 -20.36 24.64 4.00
C LEU A 525 -20.22 26.04 4.60
N SER A 526 -20.36 26.16 5.93
CA SER A 526 -20.34 27.45 6.63
C SER A 526 -18.94 27.98 6.96
N THR A 527 -18.87 29.18 7.55
CA THR A 527 -17.66 29.74 8.16
C THR A 527 -17.11 28.90 9.32
N ARG A 528 -17.91 27.98 9.88
CA ARG A 528 -17.49 27.06 10.96
C ARG A 528 -16.71 25.84 10.47
N ASN A 529 -16.47 25.71 9.16
CA ASN A 529 -15.80 24.54 8.57
C ASN A 529 -14.50 24.16 9.30
N ALA A 530 -13.55 25.10 9.45
CA ALA A 530 -12.27 24.81 10.10
C ALA A 530 -12.41 24.36 11.56
N THR A 531 -13.31 25.00 12.31
CA THR A 531 -13.62 24.65 13.70
C THR A 531 -14.26 23.26 13.78
N PHE A 532 -15.24 22.97 12.91
CA PHE A 532 -15.89 21.67 12.87
C PHE A 532 -14.92 20.54 12.52
N LEU A 533 -14.07 20.72 11.51
CA LEU A 533 -13.06 19.73 11.14
C LEU A 533 -12.13 19.40 12.31
N ARG A 534 -11.71 20.40 13.09
CA ARG A 534 -10.81 20.21 14.24
C ARG A 534 -11.51 19.52 15.42
N ASP A 535 -12.74 19.92 15.72
CA ASP A 535 -13.44 19.53 16.94
C ASP A 535 -14.28 18.25 16.78
N TYR A 536 -14.50 17.78 15.53
CA TYR A 536 -15.21 16.54 15.25
C TYR A 536 -14.45 15.30 15.76
N LYS A 537 -15.21 14.26 16.13
CA LYS A 537 -14.69 13.03 16.76
C LYS A 537 -13.68 12.28 15.87
N PHE A 538 -13.83 12.35 14.55
CA PHE A 538 -12.98 11.63 13.59
C PHE A 538 -12.19 12.58 12.72
N ASP A 539 -11.08 12.10 12.14
CA ASP A 539 -10.34 12.88 11.14
C ASP A 539 -11.03 12.83 9.78
N ILE A 540 -11.86 13.85 9.56
CA ILE A 540 -12.62 14.06 8.33
C ILE A 540 -12.04 15.19 7.48
N ALA A 541 -10.78 15.58 7.74
CA ALA A 541 -10.10 16.57 6.90
C ALA A 541 -10.06 16.09 5.43
N PRO A 542 -10.23 16.99 4.44
CA PRO A 542 -10.14 16.62 3.04
C PRO A 542 -8.86 15.85 2.70
N ALA A 543 -9.00 14.74 1.97
CA ALA A 543 -7.84 13.96 1.52
C ALA A 543 -7.17 14.65 0.33
N ARG A 544 -5.84 14.68 0.29
CA ARG A 544 -5.05 15.31 -0.78
C ARG A 544 -4.01 14.36 -1.33
N ASP A 545 -3.49 14.59 -2.53
CA ASP A 545 -2.41 13.78 -3.09
C ASP A 545 -1.15 13.75 -2.19
N ASP A 546 -0.91 14.79 -1.37
CA ASP A 546 0.19 14.79 -0.39
C ASP A 546 -0.11 13.97 0.90
N ARG A 547 -1.39 13.69 1.16
CA ARG A 547 -1.88 12.86 2.28
C ARG A 547 -3.00 11.93 1.76
N PRO A 548 -2.66 10.94 0.93
CA PRO A 548 -3.65 10.14 0.19
C PRO A 548 -4.26 9.03 1.06
N TYR A 549 -4.54 9.29 2.35
CA TYR A 549 -5.01 8.29 3.30
C TYR A 549 -6.48 8.55 3.64
N PHE A 550 -7.37 8.27 2.69
CA PHE A 550 -8.79 8.57 2.83
C PHE A 550 -9.42 7.81 4.02
N ALA A 551 -9.10 6.53 4.18
CA ALA A 551 -9.67 5.69 5.24
C ALA A 551 -9.08 5.93 6.64
N ASN A 552 -8.10 6.83 6.80
CA ASN A 552 -7.58 7.21 8.11
C ASN A 552 -8.57 8.18 8.80
N PHE A 553 -9.27 7.68 9.83
CA PHE A 553 -10.24 8.47 10.61
C PHE A 553 -9.82 8.67 12.06
N PHE A 554 -8.69 8.08 12.48
CA PHE A 554 -8.28 8.03 13.87
C PHE A 554 -7.82 9.39 14.40
N ARG A 555 -8.28 9.74 15.62
CA ARG A 555 -7.77 10.89 16.39
C ARG A 555 -7.35 10.46 17.79
N TRP A 556 -6.13 10.84 18.18
CA TRP A 556 -5.61 10.59 19.53
C TRP A 556 -6.47 11.19 20.65
N SER A 557 -7.10 12.33 20.41
CA SER A 557 -7.99 12.99 21.38
C SER A 557 -9.21 12.13 21.76
N THR A 558 -9.62 11.21 20.88
CA THR A 558 -10.80 10.37 21.08
C THR A 558 -10.49 8.98 21.62
N LEU A 559 -9.20 8.60 21.66
CA LEU A 559 -8.76 7.32 22.17
C LEU A 559 -9.24 7.03 23.61
N PRO A 560 -9.19 7.98 24.57
CA PRO A 560 -9.66 7.70 25.94
C PRO A 560 -11.14 7.32 25.99
N GLU A 561 -11.98 7.97 25.18
CA GLU A 561 -13.41 7.69 25.09
C GLU A 561 -13.66 6.33 24.42
N LEU A 562 -13.05 6.09 23.25
CA LEU A 562 -13.16 4.82 22.51
C LEU A 562 -12.66 3.64 23.35
N TRP A 563 -11.59 3.84 24.12
CA TRP A 563 -11.04 2.83 25.01
C TRP A 563 -11.97 2.49 26.18
N ARG A 564 -12.67 3.49 26.74
CA ARG A 564 -13.69 3.28 27.80
C ARG A 564 -14.90 2.52 27.26
N LEU A 565 -15.34 2.85 26.05
CA LEU A 565 -16.51 2.26 25.40
C LEU A 565 -16.20 0.99 24.59
N ARG A 566 -14.96 0.47 24.65
CA ARG A 566 -14.52 -0.65 23.80
C ARG A 566 -15.39 -1.90 23.93
N ALA A 567 -15.86 -2.20 25.14
CA ALA A 567 -16.74 -3.33 25.42
C ALA A 567 -18.19 -3.12 24.93
N GLN A 568 -18.55 -1.89 24.54
CA GLN A 568 -19.88 -1.50 24.06
C GLN A 568 -19.91 -1.31 22.54
N GLY A 569 -18.94 -1.88 21.81
CA GLY A 569 -18.88 -1.83 20.34
C GLY A 569 -17.97 -0.73 19.77
N ALA A 570 -17.47 0.21 20.59
CA ALA A 570 -16.56 1.25 20.11
C ALA A 570 -15.20 0.71 19.63
N ALA A 571 -14.88 -0.55 19.94
CA ALA A 571 -13.68 -1.22 19.44
C ALA A 571 -13.65 -1.32 17.91
N VAL A 572 -14.80 -1.43 17.23
CA VAL A 572 -14.91 -1.48 15.76
C VAL A 572 -14.65 -0.10 15.13
N LEU A 573 -14.80 0.98 15.92
CA LEU A 573 -14.50 2.34 15.50
C LEU A 573 -13.02 2.68 15.62
N LEU A 574 -12.25 1.86 16.35
CA LEU A 574 -10.79 1.99 16.40
C LEU A 574 -10.21 1.53 15.06
N ASP A 575 -9.43 2.41 14.46
CA ASP A 575 -8.84 2.19 13.16
C ASP A 575 -7.73 1.12 13.27
N SER A 576 -8.12 -0.14 13.17
CA SER A 576 -7.29 -1.29 13.56
C SER A 576 -5.96 -1.36 12.79
N GLY A 577 -5.93 -0.90 11.54
CA GLY A 577 -4.71 -0.78 10.74
C GLY A 577 -3.73 0.26 11.30
N TYR A 578 -4.23 1.41 11.74
CA TYR A 578 -3.41 2.43 12.40
C TYR A 578 -2.87 1.93 13.74
N LEU A 579 -3.72 1.34 14.57
CA LEU A 579 -3.31 0.77 15.86
C LEU A 579 -2.29 -0.35 15.71
N LEU A 580 -2.43 -1.18 14.67
CA LEU A 580 -1.45 -2.21 14.35
C LEU A 580 -0.08 -1.62 14.02
N LEU A 581 -0.01 -0.51 13.28
CA LEU A 581 1.27 0.19 13.04
C LEU A 581 1.86 0.75 14.34
N VAL A 582 1.03 1.36 15.20
CA VAL A 582 1.49 1.86 16.50
C VAL A 582 2.00 0.71 17.36
N ALA A 583 1.28 -0.41 17.44
CA ALA A 583 1.72 -1.59 18.18
C ALA A 583 3.02 -2.16 17.58
N ALA A 584 3.14 -2.22 16.26
CA ALA A 584 4.36 -2.61 15.58
C ALA A 584 5.53 -1.69 15.94
N LEU A 585 5.32 -0.37 16.01
CA LEU A 585 6.34 0.59 16.43
C LEU A 585 6.75 0.37 17.89
N VAL A 586 5.77 0.22 18.79
CA VAL A 586 5.97 -0.03 20.22
C VAL A 586 6.72 -1.34 20.46
N GLN A 587 6.58 -2.35 19.59
CA GLN A 587 7.33 -3.60 19.65
C GLN A 587 8.70 -3.51 18.96
N ALA A 588 8.77 -2.82 17.83
CA ALA A 588 9.98 -2.64 17.04
C ALA A 588 11.08 -1.91 17.83
N ILE A 589 10.73 -0.90 18.63
CA ILE A 589 11.68 -0.14 19.44
C ILE A 589 12.40 -1.05 20.47
N PRO A 590 11.72 -1.77 21.38
CA PRO A 590 12.39 -2.63 22.36
C PRO A 590 13.04 -3.84 21.70
N LEU A 591 12.46 -4.44 20.66
CA LEU A 591 13.10 -5.55 19.94
C LEU A 591 14.38 -5.09 19.22
N GLY A 592 14.34 -3.94 18.55
CA GLY A 592 15.51 -3.33 17.93
C GLY A 592 16.57 -2.97 18.96
N ALA A 593 16.18 -2.38 20.09
CA ALA A 593 17.09 -2.07 21.18
C ALA A 593 17.71 -3.34 21.80
N ALA A 594 16.92 -4.39 22.00
CA ALA A 594 17.36 -5.63 22.63
C ALA A 594 18.26 -6.49 21.71
N LEU A 595 17.87 -6.65 20.45
CA LEU A 595 18.60 -7.50 19.50
C LEU A 595 19.76 -6.76 18.85
N VAL A 596 19.65 -5.44 18.71
CA VAL A 596 20.71 -4.63 18.11
C VAL A 596 21.55 -3.97 19.19
N LEU A 597 21.02 -3.01 19.97
CA LEU A 597 21.81 -2.13 20.85
C LEU A 597 22.46 -2.82 22.06
N LEU A 598 21.75 -3.75 22.72
CA LEU A 598 22.19 -4.40 23.95
C LEU A 598 23.48 -5.23 23.81
N PRO A 599 23.63 -6.11 22.80
CA PRO A 599 24.87 -6.87 22.56
C PRO A 599 26.12 -6.00 22.31
N LEU A 600 25.93 -4.71 22.02
CA LEU A 600 27.00 -3.79 21.63
C LEU A 600 27.67 -3.14 22.84
N LEU A 601 26.99 -3.14 24.00
CA LEU A 601 27.60 -2.74 25.28
C LEU A 601 28.76 -3.66 25.67
N ALA A 602 28.78 -4.90 25.15
CA ALA A 602 29.83 -5.88 25.37
C ALA A 602 31.07 -5.69 24.46
N LEU A 603 31.06 -4.73 23.51
CA LEU A 603 32.17 -4.52 22.58
C LEU A 603 33.30 -3.66 23.18
N PRO A 604 34.58 -3.98 22.93
CA PRO A 604 35.73 -3.21 23.42
C PRO A 604 35.78 -1.80 22.82
N ARG A 605 36.22 -0.80 23.60
CA ARG A 605 36.30 0.62 23.19
C ARG A 605 37.18 0.79 21.94
N ALA A 606 36.68 1.51 20.93
CA ALA A 606 37.44 1.82 19.72
C ALA A 606 38.42 2.96 20.00
N SER A 607 39.63 2.84 19.47
CA SER A 607 40.54 3.97 19.25
C SER A 607 40.29 4.54 17.85
N GLY A 608 40.22 5.87 17.70
CA GLY A 608 40.23 6.55 16.39
C GLY A 608 38.94 7.26 15.97
N VAL A 609 37.75 6.71 16.27
CA VAL A 609 36.45 7.33 15.93
C VAL A 609 35.53 7.38 17.15
N SER A 610 34.87 8.53 17.37
CA SER A 610 33.87 8.67 18.43
C SER A 610 32.66 7.77 18.15
N ARG A 611 32.40 6.81 19.05
CA ARG A 611 31.24 5.91 18.99
C ARG A 611 29.92 6.66 18.85
N TRP A 612 29.76 7.76 19.61
CA TRP A 612 28.56 8.59 19.53
C TRP A 612 28.35 9.17 18.12
N ARG A 613 29.40 9.73 17.51
CA ARG A 613 29.31 10.34 16.18
C ARG A 613 29.00 9.31 15.10
N ALA A 614 29.64 8.14 15.16
CA ALA A 614 29.31 7.03 14.28
C ALA A 614 27.88 6.52 14.50
N GLY A 615 27.46 6.42 15.76
CA GLY A 615 26.08 6.08 16.13
C GLY A 615 25.06 7.00 15.46
N VAL A 616 25.17 8.31 15.70
CA VAL A 616 24.26 9.32 15.14
C VAL A 616 24.30 9.30 13.61
N TYR A 617 25.48 9.16 13.00
CA TYR A 617 25.61 9.10 11.55
C TYR A 617 24.83 7.93 10.94
N PHE A 618 25.08 6.70 11.38
CA PHE A 618 24.43 5.52 10.80
C PHE A 618 22.94 5.42 11.15
N VAL A 619 22.53 5.92 12.31
CA VAL A 619 21.11 6.04 12.66
C VAL A 619 20.41 7.06 11.75
N ALA A 620 21.02 8.21 11.52
CA ALA A 620 20.49 9.23 10.62
C ALA A 620 20.40 8.73 9.18
N LEU A 621 21.40 7.99 8.69
CA LEU A 621 21.34 7.37 7.36
C LEU A 621 20.17 6.39 7.24
N GLY A 622 19.99 5.49 8.22
CA GLY A 622 18.90 4.50 8.19
C GLY A 622 17.51 5.14 8.25
N LEU A 623 17.34 6.18 9.07
CA LEU A 623 16.09 6.96 9.16
C LEU A 623 15.82 7.74 7.89
N GLY A 624 16.79 8.54 7.44
CA GLY A 624 16.65 9.38 6.25
C GLY A 624 16.42 8.55 4.99
N PHE A 625 17.08 7.39 4.86
CA PHE A 625 16.92 6.50 3.72
C PHE A 625 15.47 6.05 3.56
N LEU A 626 14.89 5.45 4.60
CA LEU A 626 13.51 4.96 4.52
C LEU A 626 12.47 6.07 4.46
N PHE A 627 12.69 7.22 5.09
CA PHE A 627 11.74 8.34 4.99
C PHE A 627 11.64 8.86 3.54
N ILE A 628 12.77 9.03 2.85
CA ILE A 628 12.76 9.44 1.44
C ILE A 628 12.20 8.32 0.56
N GLU A 629 12.67 7.08 0.75
CA GLU A 629 12.24 5.94 -0.06
C GLU A 629 10.72 5.76 0.01
N ILE A 630 10.15 5.68 1.21
CA ILE A 630 8.71 5.49 1.40
C ILE A 630 7.92 6.67 0.79
N ALA A 631 8.32 7.91 1.08
CA ALA A 631 7.62 9.09 0.55
C ALA A 631 7.65 9.17 -0.99
N CYS A 632 8.77 8.79 -1.61
CA CYS A 632 8.88 8.71 -3.07
C CYS A 632 8.05 7.56 -3.64
N LEU A 633 8.12 6.35 -3.06
CA LEU A 633 7.37 5.18 -3.53
C LEU A 633 5.86 5.41 -3.48
N SER A 634 5.36 6.04 -2.41
CA SER A 634 3.96 6.46 -2.30
C SER A 634 3.54 7.33 -3.48
N ARG A 635 4.32 8.36 -3.81
CA ARG A 635 4.04 9.24 -4.95
C ARG A 635 4.06 8.51 -6.28
N LEU A 636 4.98 7.55 -6.46
CA LEU A 636 5.04 6.76 -7.68
C LEU A 636 3.78 5.93 -7.91
N ALA A 637 3.05 5.54 -6.86
CA ALA A 637 1.79 4.82 -6.99
C ALA A 637 0.75 5.62 -7.79
N LEU A 638 0.66 6.94 -7.57
CA LEU A 638 -0.18 7.85 -8.34
C LEU A 638 0.24 7.93 -9.82
N LEU A 639 1.56 8.04 -10.10
CA LEU A 639 2.05 8.20 -11.47
C LEU A 639 1.91 6.92 -12.32
N VAL A 640 2.20 5.76 -11.73
CA VAL A 640 2.11 4.48 -12.44
C VAL A 640 0.66 4.01 -12.55
N GLY A 641 -0.20 4.36 -11.58
CA GLY A 641 -1.61 3.93 -11.53
C GLY A 641 -1.78 2.46 -11.12
N HIS A 642 -0.74 1.84 -10.56
CA HIS A 642 -0.81 0.45 -10.09
C HIS A 642 0.08 0.28 -8.86
N PRO A 643 -0.48 0.05 -7.65
CA PRO A 643 0.30 0.00 -6.40
C PRO A 643 1.43 -1.02 -6.41
N LEU A 644 1.18 -2.28 -6.83
CA LEU A 644 2.23 -3.31 -6.84
C LEU A 644 3.30 -3.10 -7.92
N LEU A 645 2.94 -2.61 -9.12
CA LEU A 645 3.94 -2.26 -10.13
C LEU A 645 4.73 -1.03 -9.72
N ALA A 646 4.08 0.00 -9.18
CA ALA A 646 4.74 1.19 -8.66
C ALA A 646 5.70 0.86 -7.52
N PHE A 647 5.24 0.04 -6.57
CA PHE A 647 6.04 -0.41 -5.46
C PHE A 647 7.20 -1.29 -5.91
N GLY A 648 6.95 -2.35 -6.69
CA GLY A 648 8.02 -3.26 -7.09
C GLY A 648 8.97 -2.69 -8.13
N ALA A 649 8.49 -1.97 -9.15
CA ALA A 649 9.37 -1.28 -10.12
C ALA A 649 10.05 -0.06 -9.49
N GLY A 650 9.33 0.70 -8.66
CA GLY A 650 9.89 1.84 -7.92
C GLY A 650 10.98 1.40 -6.96
N LEU A 651 10.74 0.36 -6.15
CA LEU A 651 11.73 -0.21 -5.23
C LEU A 651 12.91 -0.79 -6.01
N ALA A 652 12.65 -1.57 -7.08
CA ALA A 652 13.71 -2.12 -7.92
C ALA A 652 14.59 -1.02 -8.52
N GLY A 653 13.99 0.05 -9.05
CA GLY A 653 14.70 1.18 -9.60
C GLY A 653 15.45 1.97 -8.54
N PHE A 654 14.82 2.25 -7.40
CA PHE A 654 15.43 2.96 -6.28
C PHE A 654 16.69 2.25 -5.80
N LEU A 655 16.60 0.93 -5.56
CA LEU A 655 17.74 0.11 -5.16
C LEU A 655 18.78 -0.03 -6.27
N ALA A 656 18.37 -0.14 -7.54
CA ALA A 656 19.31 -0.20 -8.66
C ALA A 656 20.13 1.09 -8.78
N PHE A 657 19.49 2.26 -8.74
CA PHE A 657 20.18 3.55 -8.79
C PHE A 657 21.05 3.78 -7.56
N ALA A 658 20.57 3.43 -6.36
CA ALA A 658 21.39 3.47 -5.14
C ALA A 658 22.60 2.53 -5.23
N GLY A 659 22.43 1.34 -5.82
CA GLY A 659 23.51 0.39 -6.07
C GLY A 659 24.56 0.96 -7.04
N LEU A 660 24.11 1.59 -8.13
CA LEU A 660 24.99 2.31 -9.06
C LEU A 660 25.75 3.44 -8.34
N GLY A 661 25.08 4.23 -7.51
CA GLY A 661 25.70 5.24 -6.66
C GLY A 661 26.79 4.66 -5.78
N SER A 662 26.52 3.53 -5.12
CA SER A 662 27.49 2.83 -4.28
C SER A 662 28.71 2.33 -5.06
N THR A 663 28.52 1.75 -6.25
CA THR A 663 29.64 1.35 -7.11
C THR A 663 30.45 2.55 -7.61
N TRP A 664 29.80 3.67 -7.88
CA TRP A 664 30.48 4.91 -8.26
C TRP A 664 31.30 5.48 -7.08
N ALA A 665 30.82 5.34 -5.84
CA ALA A 665 31.59 5.69 -4.66
C ALA A 665 32.92 4.92 -4.56
N GLN A 666 32.98 3.64 -5.00
CA GLN A 666 34.25 2.90 -5.10
C GLN A 666 35.25 3.60 -6.02
N ALA A 667 34.79 3.99 -7.21
CA ALA A 667 35.62 4.68 -8.19
C ALA A 667 36.04 6.08 -7.70
N TRP A 668 35.15 6.77 -6.98
CA TRP A 668 35.43 8.07 -6.41
C TRP A 668 36.47 8.01 -5.29
N ILE A 669 36.38 7.01 -4.39
CA ILE A 669 37.40 6.74 -3.36
C ILE A 669 38.76 6.43 -4.00
N ALA A 670 38.79 5.70 -5.12
CA ALA A 670 40.03 5.34 -5.79
C ALA A 670 40.70 6.51 -6.53
N ARG A 671 39.91 7.47 -7.03
CA ARG A 671 40.38 8.60 -7.85
C ARG A 671 40.63 9.89 -7.06
N SER A 672 39.85 10.14 -6.01
CA SER A 672 39.96 11.38 -5.24
C SER A 672 40.91 11.25 -4.06
N ARG A 673 41.61 12.35 -3.74
CA ARG A 673 42.37 12.53 -2.50
C ARG A 673 41.53 13.17 -1.38
N ASP A 674 40.27 13.47 -1.65
CA ASP A 674 39.40 14.11 -0.67
C ASP A 674 39.19 13.23 0.56
N PRO A 675 39.16 13.81 1.77
CA PRO A 675 38.77 13.07 2.95
C PRO A 675 37.31 12.61 2.80
N MET A 676 37.07 11.33 3.08
CA MET A 676 35.76 10.67 3.03
C MET A 676 34.61 11.48 3.69
N PRO A 677 34.82 12.23 4.80
CA PRO A 677 33.76 13.09 5.34
C PRO A 677 33.41 14.34 4.50
N ARG A 678 34.28 14.81 3.60
CA ARG A 678 33.88 15.81 2.59
C ARG A 678 33.00 15.17 1.52
N MET A 679 33.35 13.97 1.07
CA MET A 679 32.56 13.20 0.08
C MET A 679 31.15 12.91 0.61
N ALA A 680 31.02 12.52 1.89
CA ALA A 680 29.71 12.30 2.53
C ALA A 680 28.85 13.57 2.61
N ARG A 681 29.45 14.76 2.79
CA ARG A 681 28.72 16.04 2.78
C ARG A 681 28.22 16.41 1.38
N LEU A 682 29.07 16.22 0.37
CA LEU A 682 28.69 16.42 -1.03
C LEU A 682 27.56 15.45 -1.43
N ALA A 683 27.60 14.21 -0.94
CA ALA A 683 26.51 13.27 -1.13
C ALA A 683 25.19 13.75 -0.53
N VAL A 684 25.18 14.31 0.69
CA VAL A 684 23.95 14.87 1.29
C VAL A 684 23.43 16.08 0.52
N LEU A 685 24.30 16.95 -0.01
CA LEU A 685 23.88 18.03 -0.90
C LEU A 685 23.27 17.48 -2.21
N ALA A 686 23.83 16.42 -2.77
CA ALA A 686 23.27 15.74 -3.93
C ALA A 686 21.91 15.08 -3.64
N ILE A 687 21.70 14.57 -2.41
CA ILE A 687 20.38 14.07 -1.97
C ILE A 687 19.36 15.21 -1.93
N ALA A 688 19.71 16.36 -1.34
CA ALA A 688 18.83 17.53 -1.30
C ALA A 688 18.45 18.02 -2.71
N PHE A 689 19.43 18.08 -3.63
CA PHE A 689 19.17 18.38 -5.04
C PHE A 689 18.27 17.33 -5.69
N GLY A 690 18.51 16.03 -5.44
CA GLY A 690 17.69 14.94 -5.95
C GLY A 690 16.24 15.00 -5.46
N VAL A 691 16.00 15.36 -4.19
CA VAL A 691 14.65 15.56 -3.67
C VAL A 691 13.98 16.75 -4.36
N MET A 692 14.70 17.86 -4.56
CA MET A 692 14.16 19.01 -5.30
C MET A 692 13.81 18.65 -6.75
N TRP A 693 14.68 17.88 -7.42
CA TRP A 693 14.41 17.33 -8.74
C TRP A 693 13.13 16.50 -8.74
N HIS A 694 12.97 15.57 -7.80
CA HIS A 694 11.78 14.73 -7.71
C HIS A 694 10.51 15.58 -7.53
N LEU A 695 10.52 16.55 -6.62
CA LEU A 695 9.39 17.44 -6.36
C LEU A 695 8.99 18.26 -7.60
N PHE A 696 9.96 18.68 -8.41
CA PHE A 696 9.72 19.44 -9.65
C PHE A 696 9.31 18.54 -10.83
N ALA A 697 9.99 17.42 -11.03
CA ALA A 697 9.79 16.53 -12.17
C ALA A 697 8.50 15.70 -12.03
N PHE A 698 8.04 15.42 -10.82
CA PHE A 698 6.88 14.56 -10.58
C PHE A 698 5.55 15.12 -11.15
N PRO A 699 5.16 16.39 -10.87
CA PRO A 699 3.96 16.98 -11.49
C PRO A 699 4.03 17.03 -13.02
N LEU A 700 5.22 17.29 -13.58
CA LEU A 700 5.43 17.30 -15.03
C LEU A 700 5.31 15.89 -15.63
N ALA A 701 5.85 14.88 -14.96
CA ALA A 701 5.71 13.48 -15.37
C ALA A 701 4.24 13.03 -15.33
N LEU A 702 3.48 13.51 -14.34
CA LEU A 702 2.04 13.23 -14.23
C LEU A 702 1.23 13.82 -15.38
N SER A 703 1.54 15.04 -15.83
CA SER A 703 0.81 15.68 -16.92
C SER A 703 1.17 15.08 -18.29
N ILE A 704 2.46 14.89 -18.58
CA ILE A 704 2.93 14.32 -19.85
C ILE A 704 2.58 12.84 -19.96
N GLY A 705 2.78 12.09 -18.86
CA GLY A 705 2.65 10.64 -18.85
C GLY A 705 1.21 10.12 -18.75
N ALA A 706 0.21 10.97 -18.52
CA ALA A 706 -1.17 10.55 -18.27
C ALA A 706 -1.70 9.61 -19.37
N ALA A 707 -1.52 9.99 -20.64
CA ALA A 707 -1.98 9.23 -21.80
C ALA A 707 -1.06 8.07 -22.20
N TRP A 708 0.08 7.91 -21.53
CA TRP A 708 1.06 6.90 -21.92
C TRP A 708 0.68 5.52 -21.36
N PRO A 709 1.10 4.42 -21.99
CA PRO A 709 0.93 3.09 -21.44
C PRO A 709 1.68 2.93 -20.10
N PRO A 710 1.24 2.01 -19.21
CA PRO A 710 1.77 1.89 -17.85
C PRO A 710 3.29 1.70 -17.76
N TRP A 711 3.90 1.01 -18.73
CA TRP A 711 5.35 0.77 -18.75
C TRP A 711 6.16 2.03 -19.06
N LEU A 712 5.64 2.94 -19.90
CA LEU A 712 6.27 4.25 -20.14
C LEU A 712 6.12 5.17 -18.93
N ARG A 713 4.96 5.14 -18.27
CA ARG A 713 4.75 5.84 -16.98
C ARG A 713 5.70 5.33 -15.91
N ALA A 714 5.94 4.01 -15.84
CA ALA A 714 6.94 3.42 -14.96
C ALA A 714 8.36 3.92 -15.31
N GLY A 715 8.71 4.00 -16.59
CA GLY A 715 9.99 4.60 -17.02
C GLY A 715 10.14 6.06 -16.59
N LEU A 716 9.10 6.89 -16.78
CA LEU A 716 9.09 8.28 -16.30
C LEU A 716 9.22 8.36 -14.77
N ALA A 717 8.48 7.52 -14.04
CA ALA A 717 8.57 7.41 -12.59
C ALA A 717 10.01 7.16 -12.13
N LEU A 718 10.70 6.21 -12.78
CA LEU A 718 12.12 5.91 -12.50
C LEU A 718 13.03 7.12 -12.76
N LEU A 719 12.78 7.90 -13.81
CA LEU A 719 13.55 9.13 -14.09
C LEU A 719 13.35 10.21 -13.00
N THR A 720 12.17 10.30 -12.39
CA THR A 720 11.94 11.25 -11.30
C THR A 720 12.71 10.89 -10.04
N ILE A 721 12.93 9.60 -9.76
CA ILE A 721 13.62 9.14 -8.54
C ILE A 721 15.12 8.87 -8.75
N ALA A 722 15.58 8.69 -9.99
CA ALA A 722 16.95 8.27 -10.27
C ALA A 722 18.02 9.17 -9.61
N PRO A 723 17.94 10.52 -9.66
CA PRO A 723 18.97 11.37 -9.06
C PRO A 723 19.04 11.24 -7.53
N VAL A 724 17.89 11.19 -6.85
CA VAL A 724 17.85 11.07 -5.39
C VAL A 724 18.32 9.68 -4.95
N ALA A 725 17.85 8.62 -5.62
CA ALA A 725 18.23 7.25 -5.31
C ALA A 725 19.74 7.01 -5.52
N PHE A 726 20.30 7.52 -6.63
CA PHE A 726 21.73 7.46 -6.89
C PHE A 726 22.54 8.17 -5.80
N ALA A 727 22.15 9.39 -5.43
CA ALA A 727 22.82 10.15 -4.39
C ALA A 727 22.76 9.46 -3.01
N MET A 728 21.63 8.83 -2.67
CA MET A 728 21.46 8.06 -1.44
C MET A 728 22.30 6.79 -1.37
N GLY A 729 22.74 6.27 -2.51
CA GLY A 729 23.70 5.16 -2.61
C GLY A 729 25.11 5.48 -2.11
N LEU A 730 25.43 6.75 -1.85
CA LEU A 730 26.78 7.22 -1.56
C LEU A 730 27.14 7.24 -0.06
N PRO A 731 26.35 7.83 0.86
CA PRO A 731 26.82 8.11 2.21
C PRO A 731 27.16 6.85 3.00
N PHE A 732 26.29 5.83 2.94
CA PHE A 732 26.45 4.60 3.70
C PHE A 732 27.76 3.84 3.41
N PRO A 733 28.09 3.50 2.14
CA PRO A 733 29.36 2.83 1.84
C PRO A 733 30.59 3.71 2.08
N LEU A 734 30.48 5.04 1.91
CA LEU A 734 31.57 5.98 2.27
C LEU A 734 31.85 5.96 3.78
N GLY A 735 30.80 5.94 4.60
CA GLY A 735 30.93 5.83 6.06
C GLY A 735 31.54 4.50 6.50
N LEU A 736 31.05 3.38 5.95
CA LEU A 736 31.58 2.06 6.28
C LEU A 736 33.02 1.87 5.82
N ALA A 737 33.39 2.37 4.63
CA ALA A 737 34.76 2.27 4.14
C ALA A 737 35.74 3.09 5.02
N ARG A 738 35.31 4.21 5.61
CA ARG A 738 36.10 4.94 6.61
C ARG A 738 36.28 4.11 7.88
N LEU A 739 35.18 3.56 8.42
CA LEU A 739 35.24 2.69 9.59
C LEU A 739 36.09 1.44 9.35
N ALA A 740 36.07 0.86 8.16
CA ALA A 740 36.91 -0.28 7.81
C ALA A 740 38.41 0.04 7.83
N ARG A 741 38.80 1.32 7.66
CA ARG A 741 40.19 1.78 7.77
C ARG A 741 40.58 2.14 9.21
N GLU A 742 39.70 2.82 9.92
CA GLU A 742 40.00 3.42 11.23
C GLU A 742 39.62 2.51 12.42
N ALA A 743 38.54 1.72 12.29
CA ALA A 743 38.01 0.85 13.34
C ALA A 743 37.29 -0.40 12.76
N PRO A 744 38.01 -1.36 12.15
CA PRO A 744 37.42 -2.51 11.44
C PRO A 744 36.43 -3.34 12.27
N ALA A 745 36.69 -3.47 13.58
CA ALA A 745 35.83 -4.21 14.51
C ALA A 745 34.42 -3.60 14.65
N PHE A 746 34.23 -2.33 14.27
CA PHE A 746 32.96 -1.61 14.36
C PHE A 746 32.17 -1.60 13.05
N VAL A 747 32.67 -2.21 11.98
CA VAL A 747 31.93 -2.28 10.70
C VAL A 747 30.61 -3.04 10.83
N PRO A 748 30.56 -4.26 11.45
CA PRO A 748 29.28 -4.96 11.64
C PRO A 748 28.35 -4.22 12.61
N TRP A 749 28.91 -3.43 13.52
CA TRP A 749 28.16 -2.58 14.45
C TRP A 749 27.42 -1.45 13.76
N ALA A 750 28.13 -0.70 12.91
CA ALA A 750 27.56 0.38 12.12
C ALA A 750 26.46 -0.12 11.17
N TRP A 751 26.67 -1.30 10.57
CA TRP A 751 25.64 -1.98 9.79
C TRP A 751 24.41 -2.32 10.65
N GLY A 752 24.62 -2.88 11.85
CA GLY A 752 23.54 -3.19 12.80
C GLY A 752 22.74 -1.95 13.22
N LEU A 753 23.41 -0.85 13.57
CA LEU A 753 22.77 0.42 13.94
C LEU A 753 21.90 0.99 12.83
N ASN A 754 22.42 1.00 11.60
CA ASN A 754 21.64 1.41 10.44
C ASN A 754 20.40 0.51 10.29
N GLY A 755 20.57 -0.82 10.41
CA GLY A 755 19.45 -1.77 10.42
C GLY A 755 18.40 -1.44 11.48
N CYS A 756 18.80 -1.23 12.74
CA CYS A 756 17.89 -0.88 13.84
C CYS A 756 17.14 0.44 13.59
N ALA A 757 17.84 1.45 13.09
CA ALA A 757 17.23 2.73 12.76
C ALA A 757 16.18 2.54 11.65
N SER A 758 16.51 1.74 10.63
CA SER A 758 15.60 1.41 9.54
C SER A 758 14.40 0.58 10.00
N VAL A 759 14.53 -0.33 10.98
CA VAL A 759 13.38 -1.04 11.58
C VAL A 759 12.32 -0.05 12.07
N VAL A 760 12.74 0.92 12.87
CA VAL A 760 11.86 1.97 13.43
C VAL A 760 11.38 2.90 12.31
N ALA A 761 12.27 3.29 11.39
CA ALA A 761 11.98 4.22 10.33
C ALA A 761 10.93 3.70 9.34
N ALA A 762 10.90 2.39 9.05
CA ALA A 762 9.92 1.81 8.14
C ALA A 762 8.47 2.08 8.57
N ILE A 763 8.22 2.02 9.87
CA ILE A 763 6.90 2.26 10.46
C ILE A 763 6.70 3.76 10.73
N ALA A 764 7.72 4.43 11.29
CA ALA A 764 7.66 5.85 11.62
C ALA A 764 7.47 6.74 10.39
N ALA A 765 8.11 6.44 9.25
CA ALA A 765 7.96 7.20 8.01
C ALA A 765 6.50 7.26 7.56
N LEU A 766 5.80 6.12 7.60
CA LEU A 766 4.40 6.04 7.23
C LEU A 766 3.51 6.79 8.23
N LEU A 767 3.76 6.64 9.53
CA LEU A 767 3.05 7.42 10.55
C LEU A 767 3.29 8.93 10.39
N VAL A 768 4.50 9.37 10.07
CA VAL A 768 4.79 10.78 9.79
C VAL A 768 4.04 11.22 8.53
N ALA A 769 4.12 10.46 7.43
CA ALA A 769 3.41 10.76 6.19
C ALA A 769 1.90 10.87 6.38
N LEU A 770 1.30 10.02 7.22
CA LEU A 770 -0.12 10.04 7.57
C LEU A 770 -0.56 11.37 8.21
N HIS A 771 0.25 11.96 9.10
CA HIS A 771 -0.15 13.15 9.87
C HIS A 771 0.33 14.46 9.27
N VAL A 772 1.55 14.50 8.70
CA VAL A 772 2.15 15.73 8.18
C VAL A 772 2.26 15.78 6.66
N GLY A 773 2.10 14.66 5.96
CA GLY A 773 2.15 14.57 4.49
C GLY A 773 3.50 14.16 3.92
N LEU A 774 3.50 13.79 2.64
CA LEU A 774 4.65 13.24 1.93
C LEU A 774 5.75 14.30 1.70
N VAL A 775 5.41 15.56 1.37
CA VAL A 775 6.40 16.66 1.25
C VAL A 775 7.10 16.89 2.59
N ALA A 776 6.33 17.01 3.67
CA ALA A 776 6.88 17.26 4.99
C ALA A 776 7.79 16.10 5.45
N THR A 777 7.42 14.87 5.12
CA THR A 777 8.25 13.68 5.39
C THR A 777 9.60 13.75 4.67
N LEU A 778 9.62 14.18 3.41
CA LEU A 778 10.87 14.43 2.66
C LEU A 778 11.72 15.52 3.31
N ALA A 779 11.10 16.62 3.75
CA ALA A 779 11.81 17.71 4.43
C ALA A 779 12.44 17.25 5.76
N ILE A 780 11.70 16.48 6.57
CA ILE A 780 12.21 15.86 7.81
C ILE A 780 13.40 14.96 7.50
N ALA A 781 13.31 14.15 6.44
CA ALA A 781 14.40 13.26 6.04
C ALA A 781 15.68 14.01 5.66
N LEU A 782 15.56 15.15 4.97
CA LEU A 782 16.71 16.00 4.63
C LEU A 782 17.38 16.59 5.88
N VAL A 783 16.59 17.01 6.88
CA VAL A 783 17.12 17.48 8.17
C VAL A 783 17.89 16.34 8.86
N VAL A 784 17.34 15.12 8.86
CA VAL A 784 18.01 13.94 9.44
C VAL A 784 19.34 13.66 8.72
N TYR A 785 19.38 13.67 7.39
CA TYR A 785 20.62 13.52 6.62
C TYR A 785 21.64 14.64 6.93
N ALA A 786 21.18 15.88 7.07
CA ALA A 786 22.05 17.01 7.41
C ALA A 786 22.69 16.84 8.80
N ILE A 787 21.95 16.34 9.79
CA ILE A 787 22.46 16.01 11.12
C ILE A 787 23.54 14.92 11.03
N GLY A 788 23.30 13.87 10.24
CA GLY A 788 24.29 12.82 9.97
C GLY A 788 25.58 13.41 9.35
N ALA A 789 25.47 14.18 8.27
CA ALA A 789 26.64 14.79 7.62
C ALA A 789 27.39 15.79 8.52
N TRP A 790 26.68 16.51 9.38
CA TRP A 790 27.29 17.46 10.32
C TRP A 790 28.08 16.74 11.41
N THR A 791 27.54 15.66 11.97
CA THR A 791 28.22 14.87 13.02
C THR A 791 29.43 14.10 12.49
N TRP A 792 29.47 13.79 11.19
CA TRP A 792 30.57 13.08 10.53
C TRP A 792 31.76 13.98 10.12
N ARG A 793 31.76 15.28 10.45
CA ARG A 793 32.71 16.30 9.94
C ARG A 793 34.18 16.11 10.32
N GLN A 794 34.50 15.38 11.39
CA GLN A 794 35.87 15.21 11.90
C GLN A 794 36.37 13.80 11.65
#